data_AF-A0A0X6ZTZ1-F1
#
_entry.id   AF-A0A0X6ZTZ1-F1
#
_cell.length_a   1.000
_cell.length_b   1.000
_cell.length_c   1.000
_cell.angle_alpha   90.00
_cell.angle_beta   90.00
_cell.angle_gamma   90.00
#
_symmetry.space_group_name_H-M   'P 1'
#
loop_
_entity.id
_entity.type
_entity.pdbx_description
1 polymer ?
#
loop_
_entity_poly.entity_id
_entity_poly.type
_entity_poly.pdbx_seq_one_letter_code
_entity_poly.pdbx_strand_id
1 'polypeptide(L)'
;MALAQYRLENSWHPLAESASGGFTFTLVNLSGAPLKDFRIVYTSLTRTVDKPVCGNAVYLRRNANFHEFAPPAGFVLEPGKSWRFTVDGLLRPARHRTDGAKSAYVSLADGTHRAVDVGDLMLDGRHSEPAPVLLPEGKLDLPFSIQPWPAEIDAEPGEGFPVALFPTEDAGAEEVLAVETVLSLFRRLFAVGHVPFSLAPVHEGKPLRFKQHSGLEAEGYRITFSKDAVVVEYSAAAGLQYGLTVLAQLLHGARIDPKFRFPVAGTISDAPRYSWRGCHLDVSRQFYPTDDVVRLIDILAWLRMNRFHWHLTDDEAWRLEIKAYPLLTTVGATRGPDAPLLPQLGNGAEPVSGYYTQDEVRMVVVHAAALNVEIVPEVDIPGHSTAALVAYPELTDGQEAPDSYRSVQGYPNNALNPAIEPTYEFLGKIFDEMVELFPSRLIHIGGDEVADGSWLASPLAKALMEKEGLDGTFGIQSYFMKRIQGMLHERGRQLAGWDEVSHGGGVDPAGTLLMAWQKPEVGLELARQGYDVVMTPGQAYYLDMVQDEAWQEPGASWAGTVPPSHTYAYEAVGEFPEELKERMKGVQACIWSEHFLNRAYFNHLVFPRLPAIAEAAWTPKAQKDWLRFAAIVPLNPVY
;
A
#
# COMPACT_ATOMS: atom_id res chain seq x y z
N MET A 1 25.22 -14.60 9.92
CA MET A 1 25.46 -13.15 9.74
C MET A 1 26.66 -12.76 10.60
N ALA A 2 27.55 -11.91 10.10
CA ALA A 2 28.62 -11.35 10.93
C ALA A 2 28.00 -10.45 12.01
N LEU A 3 28.61 -10.40 13.20
CA LEU A 3 28.17 -9.50 14.27
C LEU A 3 28.35 -8.05 13.79
N ALA A 4 27.36 -7.18 14.01
CA ALA A 4 27.49 -5.77 13.68
C ALA A 4 28.62 -5.13 14.48
N GLN A 5 29.44 -4.32 13.79
CA GLN A 5 30.59 -3.64 14.38
C GLN A 5 30.19 -2.44 15.25
N TYR A 6 28.97 -1.94 15.05
CA TYR A 6 28.43 -0.78 15.72
C TYR A 6 26.94 -0.98 15.99
N ARG A 7 26.46 -0.43 17.10
CA ARG A 7 25.06 -0.47 17.51
C ARG A 7 24.60 0.91 17.94
N LEU A 8 23.47 1.38 17.42
CA LEU A 8 22.81 2.60 17.84
C LEU A 8 21.59 2.24 18.69
N GLU A 9 21.70 2.50 19.99
CA GLU A 9 20.55 2.50 20.88
C GLU A 9 19.90 3.89 20.87
N ASN A 10 18.57 3.93 20.95
CA ASN A 10 17.81 5.17 20.99
C ASN A 10 16.67 5.13 22.00
N SER A 11 16.43 6.25 22.67
CA SER A 11 15.30 6.46 23.55
C SER A 11 14.64 7.80 23.29
N TRP A 12 13.34 7.91 23.61
CA TRP A 12 12.61 9.17 23.62
C TRP A 12 12.43 9.67 25.05
N HIS A 13 12.59 10.99 25.23
CA HIS A 13 12.36 11.69 26.48
C HIS A 13 11.45 12.92 26.30
N PRO A 14 10.59 13.22 27.27
CA PRO A 14 9.77 14.43 27.25
C PRO A 14 10.62 15.68 27.51
N LEU A 15 10.20 16.82 26.96
CA LEU A 15 10.80 18.13 27.23
C LEU A 15 9.75 19.05 27.85
N ALA A 16 10.11 19.77 28.92
CA ALA A 16 9.15 20.63 29.64
C ALA A 16 8.54 21.72 28.75
N GLU A 17 9.30 22.22 27.77
CA GLU A 17 8.91 23.32 26.88
C GLU A 17 8.46 22.84 25.49
N SER A 18 8.41 21.52 25.24
CA SER A 18 8.02 20.97 23.94
C SER A 18 7.26 19.65 24.08
N ALA A 19 6.03 19.64 23.56
CA ALA A 19 5.18 18.45 23.54
C ALA A 19 5.75 17.31 22.67
N SER A 20 6.65 17.63 21.71
CA SER A 20 7.24 16.64 20.82
C SER A 20 8.40 15.86 21.45
N GLY A 21 9.01 16.39 22.53
CA GLY A 21 10.14 15.77 23.20
C GLY A 21 11.46 15.79 22.41
N GLY A 22 12.36 14.90 22.77
CA GLY A 22 13.68 14.74 22.17
C GLY A 22 14.13 13.28 22.13
N PHE A 23 15.20 13.02 21.39
CA PHE A 23 15.83 11.71 21.35
C PHE A 23 17.15 11.72 22.12
N THR A 24 17.43 10.61 22.79
CA THR A 24 18.77 10.28 23.27
C THR A 24 19.30 9.10 22.48
N PHE A 25 20.46 9.29 21.86
CA PHE A 25 21.15 8.26 21.09
C PHE A 25 22.40 7.79 21.83
N THR A 26 22.72 6.50 21.73
CA THR A 26 23.96 5.91 22.26
C THR A 26 24.56 5.00 21.19
N LEU A 27 25.61 5.48 20.51
CA LEU A 27 26.39 4.70 19.56
C LEU A 27 27.46 3.89 20.31
N VAL A 28 27.41 2.57 20.22
CA VAL A 28 28.36 1.64 20.84
C VAL A 28 29.32 1.11 19.78
N ASN A 29 30.62 1.19 20.04
CA ASN A 29 31.65 0.57 19.20
C ASN A 29 31.91 -0.86 19.67
N LEU A 30 31.45 -1.83 18.90
CA LEU A 30 31.65 -3.27 19.15
C LEU A 30 32.82 -3.83 18.33
N SER A 31 33.46 -3.00 17.51
CA SER A 31 34.62 -3.38 16.71
C SER A 31 35.90 -3.47 17.56
N GLY A 32 36.96 -4.03 16.97
CA GLY A 32 38.29 -4.08 17.58
C GLY A 32 39.13 -2.82 17.38
N ALA A 33 38.62 -1.77 16.74
CA ALA A 33 39.38 -0.57 16.38
C ALA A 33 38.71 0.73 16.85
N PRO A 34 39.49 1.77 17.22
CA PRO A 34 38.93 3.08 17.53
C PRO A 34 38.25 3.70 16.31
N LEU A 35 37.10 4.33 16.51
CA LEU A 35 36.37 5.08 15.50
C LEU A 35 36.67 6.58 15.67
N LYS A 36 37.20 7.21 14.61
CA LYS A 36 37.66 8.62 14.59
C LYS A 36 37.11 9.33 13.36
N ASP A 37 37.01 10.66 13.43
CA ASP A 37 36.65 11.52 12.30
C ASP A 37 35.44 11.00 11.51
N PHE A 38 34.41 10.63 12.26
CA PHE A 38 33.22 9.96 11.72
C PHE A 38 31.98 10.85 11.87
N ARG A 39 30.97 10.54 11.06
CA ARG A 39 29.62 11.09 11.17
C ARG A 39 28.66 9.93 11.34
N ILE A 40 27.64 10.10 12.16
CA ILE A 40 26.52 9.17 12.25
C ILE A 40 25.41 9.67 11.34
N VAL A 41 24.88 8.79 10.51
CA VAL A 41 23.63 8.98 9.78
C VAL A 41 22.60 8.05 10.36
N TYR A 42 21.36 8.53 10.51
CA TYR A 42 20.20 7.68 10.74
C TYR A 42 19.02 8.15 9.90
N THR A 43 18.06 7.24 9.69
CA THR A 43 16.77 7.58 9.08
C THR A 43 15.65 7.52 10.11
N SER A 44 14.79 8.53 10.21
CA SER A 44 13.60 8.51 11.07
C SER A 44 12.46 9.36 10.50
N LEU A 45 11.22 8.86 10.60
CA LEU A 45 10.01 9.63 10.26
C LEU A 45 9.70 10.72 11.30
N THR A 46 10.12 10.51 12.55
CA THR A 46 10.05 11.55 13.58
C THR A 46 11.26 12.45 13.43
N ARG A 47 11.10 13.42 12.54
CA ARG A 47 12.17 14.32 12.13
C ARG A 47 12.47 15.36 13.22
N THR A 48 13.73 15.74 13.33
CA THR A 48 14.17 16.92 14.10
C THR A 48 13.74 18.20 13.38
N VAL A 49 13.61 19.32 14.11
CA VAL A 49 13.56 20.66 13.49
C VAL A 49 14.87 20.98 12.76
N ASP A 50 14.93 22.06 11.99
CA ASP A 50 16.13 22.43 11.19
C ASP A 50 17.32 22.88 12.03
N LYS A 51 17.08 23.35 13.25
CA LYS A 51 18.11 23.78 14.21
C LYS A 51 17.82 23.12 15.55
N PRO A 52 18.00 21.79 15.66
CA PRO A 52 17.75 21.09 16.90
C PRO A 52 18.77 21.51 17.96
N VAL A 53 18.40 21.42 19.23
CA VAL A 53 19.34 21.63 20.33
C VAL A 53 20.03 20.30 20.59
N CYS A 54 21.34 20.24 20.37
CA CYS A 54 22.12 19.02 20.50
C CYS A 54 22.99 19.04 21.76
N GLY A 55 22.91 17.97 22.56
CA GLY A 55 23.85 17.71 23.65
C GLY A 55 24.93 16.74 23.19
N ASN A 56 26.20 17.11 23.31
CA ASN A 56 27.35 16.26 22.94
C ASN A 56 27.36 15.78 21.47
N ALA A 57 26.76 16.55 20.56
CA ALA A 57 26.79 16.33 19.11
C ALA A 57 26.72 17.67 18.36
N VAL A 58 27.11 17.63 17.09
CA VAL A 58 26.97 18.73 16.13
C VAL A 58 25.98 18.28 15.06
N TYR A 59 24.86 19.00 14.93
CA TYR A 59 23.93 18.81 13.81
C TYR A 59 24.58 19.26 12.51
N LEU A 60 24.52 18.43 11.47
CA LEU A 60 25.11 18.73 10.17
C LEU A 60 24.03 19.06 9.13
N ARG A 61 23.09 18.13 8.92
CA ARG A 61 21.98 18.33 7.98
C ARG A 61 20.84 17.36 8.20
N ARG A 62 19.70 17.72 7.60
CA ARG A 62 18.51 16.89 7.43
C ARG A 62 18.03 17.00 5.98
N ASN A 63 17.56 15.90 5.42
CA ASN A 63 16.86 15.87 4.13
C ASN A 63 15.70 14.86 4.24
N ALA A 64 14.46 15.35 4.32
CA ALA A 64 13.31 14.53 4.68
C ALA A 64 13.58 13.68 5.94
N ASN A 65 13.60 12.34 5.81
CA ASN A 65 13.79 11.41 6.92
C ASN A 65 15.27 11.07 7.20
N PHE A 66 16.21 11.62 6.42
CA PHE A 66 17.66 11.47 6.62
C PHE A 66 18.17 12.52 7.63
N HIS A 67 18.97 12.09 8.61
CA HIS A 67 19.61 12.99 9.58
C HIS A 67 21.09 12.64 9.74
N GLU A 68 21.95 13.66 9.76
CA GLU A 68 23.40 13.49 9.90
C GLU A 68 23.95 14.36 11.05
N PHE A 69 24.76 13.72 11.90
CA PHE A 69 25.40 14.36 13.06
C PHE A 69 26.88 13.98 13.14
N ALA A 70 27.68 14.85 13.75
CA ALA A 70 29.05 14.57 14.12
C ALA A 70 29.25 14.62 15.64
N PRO A 71 30.21 13.86 16.19
CA PRO A 71 30.65 14.07 17.56
C PRO A 71 31.42 15.40 17.70
N PRO A 72 31.69 15.87 18.93
CA PRO A 72 32.56 17.02 19.15
C PRO A 72 33.94 16.83 18.48
N ALA A 73 34.55 17.92 18.05
CA ALA A 73 35.83 17.88 17.36
C ALA A 73 36.91 17.14 18.18
N GLY A 74 37.64 16.23 17.52
CA GLY A 74 38.68 15.41 18.15
C GLY A 74 38.17 14.25 19.01
N PHE A 75 36.86 14.01 19.05
CA PHE A 75 36.29 12.85 19.74
C PHE A 75 36.72 11.52 19.08
N VAL A 76 37.05 10.55 19.93
CA VAL A 76 37.43 9.19 19.52
C VAL A 76 36.56 8.21 20.29
N LEU A 77 35.88 7.32 19.55
CA LEU A 77 35.08 6.26 20.14
C LEU A 77 35.89 4.95 20.21
N GLU A 78 36.46 4.69 21.38
CA GLU A 78 37.28 3.50 21.64
C GLU A 78 36.47 2.19 21.60
N PRO A 79 37.10 1.04 21.30
CA PRO A 79 36.46 -0.28 21.37
C PRO A 79 35.76 -0.53 22.72
N GLY A 80 34.53 -1.04 22.66
CA GLY A 80 33.70 -1.32 23.83
C GLY A 80 33.18 -0.08 24.57
N LYS A 81 33.39 1.13 24.04
CA LYS A 81 32.86 2.39 24.58
C LYS A 81 31.65 2.87 23.79
N SER A 82 30.96 3.85 24.35
CA SER A 82 29.76 4.44 23.77
C SER A 82 29.87 5.97 23.67
N TRP A 83 29.37 6.52 22.58
CA TRP A 83 29.10 7.95 22.43
C TRP A 83 27.61 8.20 22.62
N ARG A 84 27.26 8.89 23.71
CA ARG A 84 25.88 9.29 24.02
C ARG A 84 25.67 10.75 23.68
N PHE A 85 24.60 11.07 22.96
CA PHE A 85 24.22 12.43 22.59
C PHE A 85 22.70 12.61 22.59
N THR A 86 22.24 13.84 22.74
CA THR A 86 20.81 14.20 22.72
C THR A 86 20.49 15.09 21.54
N VAL A 87 19.26 14.97 21.05
CA VAL A 87 18.70 15.79 19.97
C VAL A 87 17.31 16.23 20.37
N ASP A 88 17.20 17.48 20.82
CA ASP A 88 15.97 18.09 21.29
C ASP A 88 15.32 18.94 20.19
N GLY A 89 13.99 18.91 20.13
CA GLY A 89 13.22 19.61 19.09
C GLY A 89 12.81 18.68 17.95
N LEU A 90 11.86 17.79 18.24
CA LEU A 90 11.21 16.94 17.23
C LEU A 90 10.00 17.68 16.60
N LEU A 91 9.72 17.43 15.32
CA LEU A 91 8.57 18.00 14.63
C LEU A 91 7.23 17.42 15.12
N ARG A 92 7.26 16.19 15.64
CA ARG A 92 6.10 15.51 16.22
C ARG A 92 6.55 14.65 17.40
N PRO A 93 5.65 14.33 18.36
CA PRO A 93 5.95 13.36 19.41
C PRO A 93 6.13 11.95 18.82
N ALA A 94 7.06 11.19 19.38
CA ALA A 94 7.11 9.74 19.17
C ALA A 94 6.04 9.06 20.02
N ARG A 95 5.27 8.16 19.42
CA ARG A 95 4.20 7.39 20.08
C ARG A 95 4.47 5.90 20.12
N HIS A 96 5.29 5.41 19.20
CA HIS A 96 5.55 4.00 19.01
C HIS A 96 7.04 3.69 18.89
N ARG A 97 7.44 2.43 19.16
CA ARG A 97 8.85 1.99 19.14
C ARG A 97 9.52 2.19 17.77
N THR A 98 8.72 2.32 16.71
CA THR A 98 9.16 2.49 15.32
C THR A 98 9.31 3.94 14.88
N ASP A 99 8.99 4.90 15.76
CA ASP A 99 9.12 6.34 15.49
C ASP A 99 10.57 6.85 15.63
N GLY A 100 11.45 6.06 16.24
CA GLY A 100 12.87 6.39 16.39
C GLY A 100 13.67 6.21 15.11
N ALA A 101 14.98 5.94 15.26
CA ALA A 101 15.81 5.56 14.14
C ALA A 101 15.37 4.20 13.59
N LYS A 102 15.22 4.12 12.26
CA LYS A 102 14.90 2.88 11.53
C LYS A 102 16.13 2.17 10.99
N SER A 103 17.17 2.95 10.70
CA SER A 103 18.47 2.47 10.22
C SER A 103 19.53 3.50 10.57
N ALA A 104 20.79 3.06 10.56
CA ALA A 104 21.92 3.94 10.77
C ALA A 104 23.18 3.40 10.08
N TYR A 105 24.11 4.30 9.84
CA TYR A 105 25.47 3.97 9.46
C TYR A 105 26.43 5.06 9.94
N VAL A 106 27.72 4.75 9.97
CA VAL A 106 28.76 5.77 10.15
C VAL A 106 29.50 6.01 8.84
N SER A 107 29.71 7.28 8.51
CA SER A 107 30.57 7.72 7.40
C SER A 107 31.91 8.13 7.95
N LEU A 108 32.99 7.62 7.37
CA LEU A 108 34.37 7.93 7.76
C LEU A 108 34.96 9.01 6.85
N ALA A 109 36.03 9.65 7.31
CA ALA A 109 36.75 10.68 6.54
C ALA A 109 37.35 10.18 5.21
N ASP A 110 37.55 8.87 5.05
CA ASP A 110 38.02 8.25 3.80
C ASP A 110 36.90 7.98 2.79
N GLY A 111 35.66 8.37 3.11
CA GLY A 111 34.48 8.15 2.28
C GLY A 111 33.84 6.78 2.45
N THR A 112 34.37 5.91 3.32
CA THR A 112 33.74 4.60 3.55
C THR A 112 32.58 4.68 4.53
N HIS A 113 31.56 3.85 4.30
CA HIS A 113 30.39 3.71 5.15
C HIS A 113 30.41 2.37 5.88
N ARG A 114 30.08 2.37 7.18
CA ARG A 114 29.96 1.15 7.99
C ARG A 114 28.56 1.05 8.55
N ALA A 115 27.93 -0.11 8.32
CA ALA A 115 26.60 -0.40 8.85
C ALA A 115 26.58 -0.30 10.38
N VAL A 116 25.48 0.24 10.90
CA VAL A 116 25.20 0.33 12.33
C VAL A 116 23.85 -0.35 12.56
N ASP A 117 23.84 -1.38 13.40
CA ASP A 117 22.57 -2.00 13.81
C ASP A 117 21.80 -1.01 14.69
N VAL A 118 20.47 -0.98 14.55
CA VAL A 118 19.61 -0.06 15.31
C VAL A 118 18.70 -0.85 16.25
N GLY A 119 18.58 -0.35 17.49
CA GLY A 119 17.62 -0.86 18.46
C GLY A 119 16.24 -0.20 18.36
N ASP A 120 15.23 -0.85 18.93
CA ASP A 120 13.92 -0.24 19.09
C ASP A 120 14.00 1.07 19.88
N LEU A 121 13.11 2.02 19.58
CA LEU A 121 13.00 3.23 20.37
C LEU A 121 12.50 2.88 21.77
N MET A 122 13.35 3.09 22.76
CA MET A 122 13.01 2.90 24.17
C MET A 122 12.27 4.13 24.70
N LEU A 123 11.46 3.92 25.74
CA LEU A 123 10.73 4.99 26.40
C LEU A 123 11.35 5.29 27.76
N ASP A 124 12.00 6.45 27.91
CA ASP A 124 12.68 6.79 29.15
C ASP A 124 11.68 7.09 30.27
N GLY A 125 11.87 6.46 31.43
CA GLY A 125 11.12 6.74 32.65
C GLY A 125 9.69 6.19 32.70
N ARG A 126 9.27 5.35 31.74
CA ARG A 126 7.96 4.68 31.77
C ARG A 126 8.07 3.18 31.49
N HIS A 127 7.15 2.40 32.02
CA HIS A 127 7.03 0.97 31.71
C HIS A 127 6.46 0.78 30.30
N SER A 128 6.99 -0.22 29.59
CA SER A 128 6.40 -0.67 28.34
C SER A 128 5.52 -1.88 28.60
N GLU A 129 4.26 -1.80 28.21
CA GLU A 129 3.33 -2.92 28.28
C GLU A 129 3.37 -3.73 26.97
N PRO A 130 3.07 -5.04 27.01
CA PRO A 130 2.91 -5.82 25.80
C PRO A 130 1.68 -5.36 25.02
N ALA A 131 1.72 -5.52 23.70
CA ALA A 131 0.55 -5.30 22.86
C ALA A 131 -0.60 -6.25 23.24
N PRO A 132 -1.86 -5.79 23.18
CA PRO A 132 -3.01 -6.63 23.45
C PRO A 132 -3.26 -7.65 22.33
N VAL A 133 -4.06 -8.67 22.65
CA VAL A 133 -4.58 -9.59 21.63
C VAL A 133 -5.66 -8.88 20.81
N LEU A 134 -5.41 -8.71 19.50
CA LEU A 134 -6.25 -7.92 18.60
C LEU A 134 -7.44 -8.69 17.99
N LEU A 135 -7.34 -10.02 17.91
CA LEU A 135 -8.39 -10.91 17.43
C LEU A 135 -8.98 -11.72 18.59
N PRO A 136 -10.30 -11.67 18.83
CA PRO A 136 -10.92 -12.50 19.86
C PRO A 136 -10.98 -13.97 19.44
N GLU A 137 -11.36 -14.85 20.37
CA GLU A 137 -11.80 -16.19 20.01
C GLU A 137 -13.06 -16.11 19.13
N GLY A 138 -12.99 -16.73 17.96
CA GLY A 138 -14.08 -16.70 16.99
C GLY A 138 -15.25 -17.63 17.35
N LYS A 139 -16.42 -17.33 16.80
CA LYS A 139 -17.66 -18.12 16.96
C LYS A 139 -18.32 -18.32 15.60
N LEU A 140 -18.79 -19.53 15.34
CA LEU A 140 -19.47 -19.90 14.10
C LEU A 140 -20.93 -20.26 14.38
N ASP A 141 -21.87 -19.58 13.72
CA ASP A 141 -23.27 -20.02 13.68
C ASP A 141 -23.48 -21.09 12.60
N LEU A 142 -22.75 -21.00 11.49
CA LEU A 142 -22.62 -22.04 10.47
C LEU A 142 -21.15 -22.46 10.35
N PRO A 143 -20.84 -23.78 10.28
CA PRO A 143 -19.46 -24.27 10.30
C PRO A 143 -18.79 -24.20 8.92
N PHE A 144 -18.86 -23.06 8.25
CA PHE A 144 -18.34 -22.87 6.89
C PHE A 144 -17.22 -21.84 6.85
N SER A 145 -16.13 -22.19 6.14
CA SER A 145 -14.94 -21.35 5.99
C SER A 145 -15.03 -20.54 4.69
N ILE A 146 -15.88 -19.51 4.64
CA ILE A 146 -16.03 -18.63 3.46
C ILE A 146 -15.61 -17.22 3.84
N GLN A 147 -14.73 -16.61 3.06
CA GLN A 147 -14.27 -15.24 3.27
C GLN A 147 -14.02 -14.53 1.93
N PRO A 148 -14.66 -13.40 1.61
CA PRO A 148 -15.75 -12.73 2.34
C PRO A 148 -17.00 -13.60 2.58
N TRP A 149 -17.83 -13.28 3.57
CA TRP A 149 -19.10 -13.98 3.77
C TRP A 149 -20.14 -13.68 2.66
N PRO A 150 -20.93 -14.66 2.18
CA PRO A 150 -21.88 -14.44 1.08
C PRO A 150 -23.11 -13.63 1.49
N ALA A 151 -23.79 -13.07 0.49
CA ALA A 151 -25.06 -12.37 0.67
C ALA A 151 -26.19 -13.29 1.19
N GLU A 152 -26.31 -14.49 0.64
CA GLU A 152 -27.29 -15.50 1.05
C GLU A 152 -26.66 -16.89 1.14
N ILE A 153 -26.93 -17.59 2.25
CA ILE A 153 -26.52 -18.97 2.48
C ILE A 153 -27.61 -19.72 3.23
N ASP A 154 -28.04 -20.84 2.65
CA ASP A 154 -28.94 -21.81 3.25
C ASP A 154 -28.39 -23.20 2.92
N ALA A 155 -27.40 -23.63 3.69
CA ALA A 155 -26.61 -24.82 3.39
C ALA A 155 -26.47 -25.72 4.63
N GLU A 156 -26.62 -27.02 4.42
CA GLU A 156 -26.54 -28.03 5.48
C GLU A 156 -25.11 -28.58 5.57
N PRO A 157 -24.47 -28.57 6.76
CA PRO A 157 -23.12 -29.10 6.93
C PRO A 157 -23.12 -30.63 6.87
N GLY A 158 -22.18 -31.21 6.12
CA GLY A 158 -21.95 -32.65 6.11
C GLY A 158 -21.06 -33.13 7.24
N GLU A 159 -21.13 -34.42 7.57
CA GLU A 159 -20.19 -35.09 8.49
C GLU A 159 -18.81 -35.36 7.85
N GLY A 160 -18.72 -35.29 6.51
CA GLY A 160 -17.50 -35.49 5.75
C GLY A 160 -17.36 -34.49 4.62
N PHE A 161 -16.30 -34.64 3.82
CA PHE A 161 -16.00 -33.79 2.67
C PHE A 161 -15.41 -34.64 1.53
N PRO A 162 -15.57 -34.22 0.26
CA PRO A 162 -15.03 -34.98 -0.87
C PRO A 162 -13.50 -34.90 -0.96
N VAL A 163 -12.90 -35.90 -1.61
CA VAL A 163 -11.45 -35.93 -1.90
C VAL A 163 -11.04 -34.84 -2.90
N ALA A 164 -11.90 -34.51 -3.85
CA ALA A 164 -11.80 -33.32 -4.70
C ALA A 164 -13.15 -33.06 -5.37
N LEU A 165 -13.35 -31.86 -5.86
CA LEU A 165 -14.40 -31.55 -6.84
C LEU A 165 -13.81 -31.74 -8.25
N PHE A 166 -14.58 -32.27 -9.19
CA PHE A 166 -14.12 -32.45 -10.57
C PHE A 166 -15.19 -32.08 -11.60
N PRO A 167 -14.83 -31.39 -12.70
CA PRO A 167 -15.79 -31.02 -13.73
C PRO A 167 -16.38 -32.28 -14.38
N THR A 168 -17.68 -32.25 -14.69
CA THR A 168 -18.32 -33.33 -15.44
C THR A 168 -17.91 -33.33 -16.92
N GLU A 169 -18.13 -34.46 -17.61
CA GLU A 169 -17.69 -34.64 -19.02
C GLU A 169 -18.34 -33.65 -20.00
N ASP A 170 -19.48 -33.06 -19.64
CA ASP A 170 -20.19 -32.03 -20.39
C ASP A 170 -19.69 -30.60 -20.15
N ALA A 171 -18.72 -30.39 -19.24
CA ALA A 171 -18.14 -29.07 -18.97
C ALA A 171 -17.41 -28.52 -20.21
N GLY A 172 -17.66 -27.24 -20.51
CA GLY A 172 -17.02 -26.53 -21.62
C GLY A 172 -15.55 -26.20 -21.34
N ALA A 173 -14.81 -25.83 -22.39
CA ALA A 173 -13.39 -25.48 -22.29
C ALA A 173 -13.13 -24.31 -21.33
N GLU A 174 -14.00 -23.30 -21.32
CA GLU A 174 -13.91 -22.15 -20.41
C GLU A 174 -14.09 -22.56 -18.94
N GLU A 175 -14.96 -23.53 -18.68
CA GLU A 175 -15.24 -24.03 -17.32
C GLU A 175 -14.10 -24.87 -16.78
N VAL A 176 -13.55 -25.76 -17.62
CA VAL A 176 -12.37 -26.54 -17.28
C VAL A 176 -11.17 -25.62 -17.03
N LEU A 177 -10.99 -24.58 -17.85
CA LEU A 177 -9.94 -23.59 -17.65
C LEU A 177 -10.14 -22.82 -16.34
N ALA A 178 -11.36 -22.40 -16.00
CA ALA A 178 -11.64 -21.72 -14.73
C ALA A 178 -11.32 -22.60 -13.51
N VAL A 179 -11.62 -23.90 -13.59
CA VAL A 179 -11.22 -24.87 -12.54
C VAL A 179 -9.70 -24.93 -12.40
N GLU A 180 -8.96 -25.02 -13.51
CA GLU A 180 -7.49 -25.02 -13.48
C GLU A 180 -6.94 -23.68 -12.95
N THR A 181 -7.51 -22.55 -13.33
CA THR A 181 -7.10 -21.23 -12.83
C THR A 181 -7.20 -21.15 -11.31
N VAL A 182 -8.32 -21.57 -10.72
CA VAL A 182 -8.49 -21.57 -9.25
C VAL A 182 -7.65 -22.65 -8.58
N LEU A 183 -7.46 -23.82 -9.20
CA LEU A 183 -6.55 -24.85 -8.72
C LEU A 183 -5.10 -24.35 -8.66
N SER A 184 -4.64 -23.71 -9.72
CA SER A 184 -3.32 -23.10 -9.81
C SER A 184 -3.14 -21.97 -8.79
N LEU A 185 -4.15 -21.12 -8.61
CA LEU A 185 -4.19 -20.11 -7.53
C LEU A 185 -4.02 -20.76 -6.15
N PHE A 186 -4.83 -21.79 -5.84
CA PHE A 186 -4.76 -22.50 -4.57
C PHE A 186 -3.36 -23.08 -4.32
N ARG A 187 -2.72 -23.66 -5.34
CA ARG A 187 -1.37 -24.25 -5.20
C ARG A 187 -0.29 -23.22 -4.90
N ARG A 188 -0.41 -22.00 -5.45
CA ARG A 188 0.52 -20.89 -5.14
C ARG A 188 0.33 -20.36 -3.72
N LEU A 189 -0.93 -20.29 -3.26
CA LEU A 189 -1.27 -19.81 -1.91
C LEU A 189 -0.99 -20.84 -0.81
N PHE A 190 -1.22 -22.12 -1.09
CA PHE A 190 -1.19 -23.22 -0.13
C PHE A 190 -0.34 -24.37 -0.65
N ALA A 191 0.98 -24.16 -0.75
CA ALA A 191 1.91 -25.10 -1.39
C ALA A 191 1.90 -26.53 -0.79
N VAL A 192 1.54 -26.70 0.48
CA VAL A 192 1.41 -27.99 1.17
C VAL A 192 -0.04 -28.45 1.36
N GLY A 193 -1.00 -27.67 0.87
CA GLY A 193 -2.43 -27.95 1.00
C GLY A 193 -2.89 -29.04 0.03
N HIS A 194 -3.79 -29.90 0.49
CA HIS A 194 -4.45 -30.85 -0.41
C HIS A 194 -5.39 -30.10 -1.36
N VAL A 195 -5.15 -30.23 -2.66
CA VAL A 195 -5.86 -29.52 -3.72
C VAL A 195 -7.39 -29.75 -3.68
N PRO A 196 -8.21 -28.69 -3.89
CA PRO A 196 -9.67 -28.81 -3.84
C PRO A 196 -10.27 -29.39 -5.12
N PHE A 197 -9.56 -29.30 -6.24
CA PHE A 197 -10.04 -29.69 -7.57
C PHE A 197 -9.17 -30.78 -8.21
N SER A 198 -9.81 -31.59 -9.05
CA SER A 198 -9.17 -32.51 -10.00
C SER A 198 -9.79 -32.29 -11.37
N LEU A 199 -9.01 -32.31 -12.45
CA LEU A 199 -9.53 -32.23 -13.82
C LEU A 199 -10.08 -33.58 -14.33
N ALA A 200 -10.01 -34.63 -13.53
CA ALA A 200 -10.55 -35.95 -13.81
C ALA A 200 -11.35 -36.48 -12.62
N PRO A 201 -12.31 -37.41 -12.84
CA PRO A 201 -12.99 -38.10 -11.75
C PRO A 201 -12.01 -38.80 -10.81
N VAL A 202 -12.26 -38.68 -9.51
CA VAL A 202 -11.47 -39.34 -8.46
C VAL A 202 -12.37 -40.13 -7.53
N HIS A 203 -11.83 -41.19 -6.93
CA HIS A 203 -12.53 -41.95 -5.90
C HIS A 203 -12.91 -41.03 -4.72
N GLU A 204 -14.16 -41.13 -4.25
CA GLU A 204 -14.71 -40.22 -3.22
C GLU A 204 -14.66 -38.72 -3.58
N GLY A 205 -14.50 -38.41 -4.87
CA GLY A 205 -14.69 -37.07 -5.40
C GLY A 205 -16.17 -36.72 -5.59
N LYS A 206 -16.44 -35.44 -5.80
CA LYS A 206 -17.79 -34.92 -6.07
C LYS A 206 -17.85 -34.29 -7.47
N PRO A 207 -18.80 -34.69 -8.33
CA PRO A 207 -19.03 -34.04 -9.61
C PRO A 207 -19.38 -32.57 -9.45
N LEU A 208 -18.77 -31.72 -10.28
CA LEU A 208 -19.00 -30.30 -10.40
C LEU A 208 -19.62 -30.02 -11.77
N ARG A 209 -20.85 -29.51 -11.76
CA ARG A 209 -21.61 -29.14 -12.95
C ARG A 209 -21.70 -27.64 -13.06
N PHE A 210 -21.82 -27.17 -14.29
CA PHE A 210 -21.86 -25.75 -14.60
C PHE A 210 -23.13 -25.42 -15.37
N LYS A 211 -23.67 -24.22 -15.13
CA LYS A 211 -24.84 -23.72 -15.85
C LYS A 211 -24.73 -22.23 -16.04
N GLN A 212 -24.48 -21.81 -17.27
CA GLN A 212 -24.54 -20.39 -17.59
C GLN A 212 -25.98 -19.88 -17.47
N HIS A 213 -26.19 -18.81 -16.71
CA HIS A 213 -27.48 -18.21 -16.42
C HIS A 213 -27.42 -16.69 -16.56
N SER A 214 -27.99 -16.16 -17.64
CA SER A 214 -27.92 -14.73 -17.99
C SER A 214 -28.68 -13.79 -17.04
N GLY A 215 -29.47 -14.32 -16.10
CA GLY A 215 -30.20 -13.52 -15.10
C GLY A 215 -29.37 -13.15 -13.86
N LEU A 216 -28.11 -13.57 -13.77
CA LEU A 216 -27.19 -13.18 -12.69
C LEU A 216 -26.35 -11.97 -13.12
N GLU A 217 -25.93 -11.14 -12.17
CA GLU A 217 -24.94 -10.09 -12.39
C GLU A 217 -23.60 -10.68 -12.87
N ALA A 218 -22.76 -9.89 -13.55
CA ALA A 218 -21.52 -10.36 -14.18
C ALA A 218 -20.55 -11.05 -13.20
N GLU A 219 -20.50 -10.58 -11.95
CA GLU A 219 -19.67 -11.13 -10.87
C GLU A 219 -20.47 -12.04 -9.93
N GLY A 220 -21.77 -12.22 -10.19
CA GLY A 220 -22.69 -13.00 -9.37
C GLY A 220 -22.67 -14.49 -9.72
N TYR A 221 -22.94 -15.31 -8.72
CA TYR A 221 -23.02 -16.76 -8.88
C TYR A 221 -24.02 -17.39 -7.91
N ARG A 222 -24.43 -18.61 -8.21
CA ARG A 222 -25.18 -19.48 -7.30
C ARG A 222 -24.56 -20.87 -7.24
N ILE A 223 -24.38 -21.39 -6.04
CA ILE A 223 -23.88 -22.75 -5.80
C ILE A 223 -25.03 -23.57 -5.21
N THR A 224 -25.35 -24.71 -5.83
CA THR A 224 -26.30 -25.68 -5.28
C THR A 224 -25.58 -26.95 -4.87
N PHE A 225 -25.76 -27.37 -3.63
CA PHE A 225 -25.22 -28.60 -3.09
C PHE A 225 -26.30 -29.67 -3.06
N SER A 226 -25.95 -30.87 -3.52
CA SER A 226 -26.81 -32.05 -3.46
C SER A 226 -25.99 -33.29 -3.15
N LYS A 227 -26.65 -34.42 -2.92
CA LYS A 227 -25.95 -35.70 -2.72
C LYS A 227 -25.12 -36.14 -3.93
N ASP A 228 -25.54 -35.81 -5.15
CA ASP A 228 -24.94 -36.36 -6.36
C ASP A 228 -23.93 -35.42 -7.02
N ALA A 229 -24.11 -34.10 -6.91
CA ALA A 229 -23.23 -33.11 -7.52
C ALA A 229 -23.26 -31.76 -6.78
N VAL A 230 -22.26 -30.92 -7.06
CA VAL A 230 -22.28 -29.47 -6.83
C VAL A 230 -22.56 -28.79 -8.17
N VAL A 231 -23.47 -27.82 -8.21
CA VAL A 231 -23.79 -27.05 -9.42
C VAL A 231 -23.39 -25.59 -9.21
N VAL A 232 -22.61 -25.02 -10.12
CA VAL A 232 -22.26 -23.59 -10.15
C VAL A 232 -23.00 -22.92 -11.31
N GLU A 233 -23.89 -22.00 -10.98
CA GLU A 233 -24.56 -21.11 -11.93
C GLU A 233 -23.84 -19.76 -11.97
N TYR A 234 -23.56 -19.23 -13.17
CA TYR A 234 -22.80 -18.00 -13.37
C TYR A 234 -23.25 -17.28 -14.65
N SER A 235 -22.96 -15.98 -14.79
CA SER A 235 -23.26 -15.23 -16.03
C SER A 235 -22.01 -14.93 -16.88
N ALA A 236 -20.88 -14.64 -16.22
CA ALA A 236 -19.59 -14.31 -16.84
C ALA A 236 -18.40 -14.94 -16.07
N ALA A 237 -17.20 -14.80 -16.63
CA ALA A 237 -15.98 -15.44 -16.13
C ALA A 237 -15.66 -15.12 -14.66
N ALA A 238 -15.89 -13.87 -14.22
CA ALA A 238 -15.66 -13.46 -12.83
C ALA A 238 -16.57 -14.21 -11.85
N GLY A 239 -17.88 -14.28 -12.12
CA GLY A 239 -18.82 -15.05 -11.29
C GLY A 239 -18.46 -16.54 -11.19
N LEU A 240 -18.03 -17.14 -12.32
CA LEU A 240 -17.54 -18.53 -12.33
C LEU A 240 -16.30 -18.73 -11.45
N GLN A 241 -15.28 -17.87 -11.60
CA GLN A 241 -14.08 -17.94 -10.79
C GLN A 241 -14.40 -17.76 -9.30
N TYR A 242 -15.26 -16.80 -8.95
CA TYR A 242 -15.61 -16.52 -7.56
C TYR A 242 -16.39 -17.68 -6.91
N GLY A 243 -17.32 -18.30 -7.62
CA GLY A 243 -18.00 -19.52 -7.15
C GLY A 243 -17.03 -20.68 -6.90
N LEU A 244 -16.06 -20.87 -7.80
CA LEU A 244 -14.99 -21.86 -7.63
C LEU A 244 -14.06 -21.53 -6.45
N THR A 245 -13.70 -20.26 -6.24
CA THR A 245 -12.92 -19.82 -5.08
C THR A 245 -13.63 -20.15 -3.77
N VAL A 246 -14.96 -19.93 -3.68
CA VAL A 246 -15.73 -20.31 -2.49
C VAL A 246 -15.73 -21.81 -2.25
N LEU A 247 -15.85 -22.63 -3.30
CA LEU A 247 -15.74 -24.09 -3.18
C LEU A 247 -14.35 -24.53 -2.68
N ALA A 248 -13.28 -23.87 -3.16
CA ALA A 248 -11.93 -24.11 -2.69
C ALA A 248 -11.77 -23.73 -1.22
N GLN A 249 -12.28 -22.57 -0.80
CA GLN A 249 -12.26 -22.11 0.59
C GLN A 249 -12.99 -23.09 1.53
N LEU A 250 -14.21 -23.49 1.17
CA LEU A 250 -15.02 -24.44 1.94
C LEU A 250 -14.28 -25.77 2.15
N LEU A 251 -13.73 -26.33 1.07
CA LEU A 251 -13.06 -27.62 1.12
C LEU A 251 -11.70 -27.54 1.82
N HIS A 252 -10.99 -26.42 1.67
CA HIS A 252 -9.73 -26.19 2.39
C HIS A 252 -9.96 -26.13 3.89
N GLY A 253 -10.87 -25.27 4.36
CA GLY A 253 -11.14 -25.11 5.80
C GLY A 253 -11.63 -26.41 6.45
N ALA A 254 -12.56 -27.13 5.81
CA ALA A 254 -13.06 -28.41 6.31
C ALA A 254 -11.96 -29.48 6.48
N ARG A 255 -10.84 -29.36 5.77
CA ARG A 255 -9.69 -30.29 5.87
C ARG A 255 -8.71 -29.93 6.98
N ILE A 256 -8.48 -28.64 7.18
CA ILE A 256 -7.39 -28.17 8.05
C ILE A 256 -7.84 -27.87 9.48
N ASP A 257 -9.13 -27.62 9.70
CA ASP A 257 -9.69 -27.42 11.03
C ASP A 257 -11.05 -28.11 11.17
N PRO A 258 -11.21 -29.06 12.13
CA PRO A 258 -12.45 -29.80 12.37
C PRO A 258 -13.59 -28.95 12.94
N LYS A 259 -13.46 -27.63 13.05
CA LYS A 259 -14.59 -26.71 13.27
C LYS A 259 -15.38 -26.44 11.99
N PHE A 260 -14.76 -26.60 10.82
CA PHE A 260 -15.39 -26.35 9.53
C PHE A 260 -15.87 -27.65 8.87
N ARG A 261 -16.90 -27.53 8.03
CA ARG A 261 -17.54 -28.63 7.31
C ARG A 261 -17.74 -28.25 5.84
N PHE A 262 -17.88 -29.24 4.99
CA PHE A 262 -18.28 -29.04 3.60
C PHE A 262 -19.80 -29.22 3.47
N PRO A 263 -20.51 -28.36 2.71
CA PRO A 263 -21.97 -28.50 2.55
C PRO A 263 -22.39 -29.80 1.84
N VAL A 264 -23.49 -30.41 2.27
CA VAL A 264 -24.06 -31.62 1.64
C VAL A 264 -25.39 -31.37 0.90
N ALA A 265 -26.10 -30.31 1.29
CA ALA A 265 -27.34 -29.88 0.69
C ALA A 265 -27.49 -28.35 0.81
N GLY A 266 -28.41 -27.76 0.03
CA GLY A 266 -28.76 -26.35 0.10
C GLY A 266 -28.06 -25.48 -0.94
N THR A 267 -28.04 -24.17 -0.71
CA THR A 267 -27.58 -23.18 -1.69
C THR A 267 -26.76 -22.04 -1.10
N ILE A 268 -25.91 -21.44 -1.93
CA ILE A 268 -25.26 -20.14 -1.70
C ILE A 268 -25.61 -19.28 -2.92
N SER A 269 -26.16 -18.08 -2.71
CA SER A 269 -26.35 -17.08 -3.77
C SER A 269 -25.59 -15.82 -3.39
N ASP A 270 -24.73 -15.32 -4.29
CA ASP A 270 -23.81 -14.25 -3.92
C ASP A 270 -23.46 -13.34 -5.10
N ALA A 271 -23.20 -12.08 -4.79
CA ALA A 271 -22.75 -11.03 -5.69
C ALA A 271 -22.07 -9.93 -4.86
N PRO A 272 -21.09 -9.20 -5.42
CA PRO A 272 -20.37 -8.19 -4.66
C PRO A 272 -21.26 -6.99 -4.32
N ARG A 273 -21.11 -6.46 -3.10
CA ARG A 273 -21.73 -5.19 -2.69
C ARG A 273 -21.27 -3.98 -3.52
N TYR A 274 -20.00 -3.98 -3.95
CA TYR A 274 -19.41 -2.89 -4.71
C TYR A 274 -18.65 -3.37 -5.95
N SER A 275 -18.69 -2.58 -7.02
CA SER A 275 -17.96 -2.84 -8.26
C SER A 275 -16.45 -2.67 -8.13
N TRP A 276 -15.99 -1.79 -7.23
CA TRP A 276 -14.59 -1.55 -6.93
C TRP A 276 -14.23 -2.16 -5.57
N ARG A 277 -13.35 -3.15 -5.58
CA ARG A 277 -12.84 -3.83 -4.38
C ARG A 277 -11.32 -3.85 -4.47
N GLY A 278 -10.71 -2.75 -4.02
CA GLY A 278 -9.34 -2.42 -4.35
C GLY A 278 -8.32 -2.62 -3.24
N CYS A 279 -7.09 -2.88 -3.64
CA CYS A 279 -5.92 -2.81 -2.77
C CYS A 279 -4.82 -2.01 -3.48
N HIS A 280 -4.38 -0.96 -2.81
CA HIS A 280 -3.25 -0.13 -3.18
C HIS A 280 -1.97 -0.66 -2.52
N LEU A 281 -0.89 -0.73 -3.28
CA LEU A 281 0.46 -1.03 -2.79
C LEU A 281 1.45 0.02 -3.28
N ASP A 282 2.04 0.73 -2.32
CA ASP A 282 3.23 1.56 -2.52
C ASP A 282 4.47 0.69 -2.61
N VAL A 283 5.11 0.73 -3.79
CA VAL A 283 6.39 0.07 -4.07
C VAL A 283 7.54 1.06 -4.23
N SER A 284 7.25 2.36 -4.10
CA SER A 284 8.23 3.44 -4.20
C SER A 284 9.04 3.53 -2.93
N ARG A 285 8.40 3.66 -1.76
CA ARG A 285 9.11 3.86 -0.49
C ARG A 285 9.89 2.60 -0.09
N GLN A 286 9.32 1.42 -0.31
CA GLN A 286 9.99 0.11 -0.24
C GLN A 286 9.75 -0.68 -1.51
N PHE A 287 10.82 -1.22 -2.10
CA PHE A 287 10.70 -2.04 -3.30
C PHE A 287 10.25 -3.46 -2.96
N TYR A 288 9.28 -3.97 -3.71
CA TYR A 288 8.82 -5.36 -3.64
C TYR A 288 9.23 -6.09 -4.92
N PRO A 289 9.98 -7.20 -4.84
CA PRO A 289 10.24 -8.06 -5.99
C PRO A 289 8.98 -8.46 -6.73
N THR A 290 9.09 -8.73 -8.03
CA THR A 290 7.96 -9.09 -8.90
C THR A 290 7.14 -10.27 -8.36
N ASP A 291 7.79 -11.31 -7.84
CA ASP A 291 7.12 -12.47 -7.23
C ASP A 291 6.29 -12.09 -6.01
N ASP A 292 6.74 -11.10 -5.24
CA ASP A 292 5.99 -10.59 -4.11
C ASP A 292 4.72 -9.87 -4.59
N VAL A 293 4.80 -9.04 -5.63
CA VAL A 293 3.62 -8.37 -6.19
C VAL A 293 2.60 -9.39 -6.70
N VAL A 294 3.07 -10.42 -7.41
CA VAL A 294 2.25 -11.56 -7.87
C VAL A 294 1.58 -12.28 -6.68
N ARG A 295 2.33 -12.49 -5.58
CA ARG A 295 1.81 -13.13 -4.37
C ARG A 295 0.67 -12.32 -3.72
N LEU A 296 0.76 -10.99 -3.72
CA LEU A 296 -0.34 -10.14 -3.23
C LEU A 296 -1.56 -10.27 -4.13
N ILE A 297 -1.39 -10.20 -5.46
CA ILE A 297 -2.49 -10.34 -6.42
C ILE A 297 -3.21 -11.69 -6.25
N ASP A 298 -2.47 -12.77 -5.98
CA ASP A 298 -3.07 -14.07 -5.65
C ASP A 298 -3.93 -14.00 -4.37
N ILE A 299 -3.46 -13.30 -3.32
CA ILE A 299 -4.25 -13.08 -2.09
C ILE A 299 -5.51 -12.26 -2.39
N LEU A 300 -5.39 -11.21 -3.19
CA LEU A 300 -6.53 -10.38 -3.61
C LEU A 300 -7.58 -11.22 -4.34
N ALA A 301 -7.15 -12.08 -5.28
CA ALA A 301 -8.03 -12.97 -6.01
C ALA A 301 -8.72 -14.01 -5.09
N TRP A 302 -8.00 -14.55 -4.10
CA TRP A 302 -8.58 -15.43 -3.08
C TRP A 302 -9.65 -14.73 -2.24
N LEU A 303 -9.44 -13.45 -1.94
CA LEU A 303 -10.38 -12.58 -1.23
C LEU A 303 -11.45 -11.96 -2.15
N ARG A 304 -11.48 -12.33 -3.44
CA ARG A 304 -12.41 -11.81 -4.46
C ARG A 304 -12.36 -10.28 -4.64
N MET A 305 -11.21 -9.68 -4.36
CA MET A 305 -10.89 -8.29 -4.70
C MET A 305 -10.51 -8.20 -6.19
N ASN A 306 -10.88 -7.12 -6.87
CA ASN A 306 -10.80 -7.02 -8.33
C ASN A 306 -10.00 -5.82 -8.85
N ARG A 307 -9.39 -5.04 -7.95
CA ARG A 307 -8.53 -3.91 -8.32
C ARG A 307 -7.21 -3.99 -7.57
N PHE A 308 -6.11 -3.89 -8.32
CA PHE A 308 -4.78 -3.67 -7.77
C PHE A 308 -4.31 -2.28 -8.20
N HIS A 309 -4.27 -1.34 -7.26
CA HIS A 309 -3.77 0.01 -7.48
C HIS A 309 -2.26 0.03 -7.21
N TRP A 310 -1.45 0.24 -8.24
CA TRP A 310 -0.01 0.07 -8.16
C TRP A 310 0.70 1.42 -8.15
N HIS A 311 1.13 1.84 -6.95
CA HIS A 311 1.82 3.10 -6.73
C HIS A 311 3.32 2.96 -6.99
N LEU A 312 3.72 3.37 -8.20
CA LEU A 312 5.01 3.06 -8.81
C LEU A 312 6.07 4.14 -8.64
N THR A 313 5.70 5.35 -8.19
CA THR A 313 6.58 6.51 -8.19
C THR A 313 6.33 7.37 -6.98
N ASP A 314 7.39 7.86 -6.34
CA ASP A 314 7.29 8.89 -5.32
C ASP A 314 8.62 9.65 -5.16
N ASP A 315 8.72 10.50 -4.14
CA ASP A 315 9.95 11.20 -3.76
C ASP A 315 11.12 10.26 -3.55
N GLU A 316 10.85 9.14 -2.87
CA GLU A 316 11.83 8.14 -2.52
C GLU A 316 12.43 7.39 -3.71
N ALA A 317 11.62 7.11 -4.73
CA ALA A 317 12.07 6.39 -5.90
C ALA A 317 11.07 6.37 -7.06
N TRP A 318 11.60 6.05 -8.24
CA TRP A 318 10.83 5.71 -9.43
C TRP A 318 11.00 4.22 -9.77
N ARG A 319 9.89 3.48 -9.93
CA ARG A 319 9.90 2.01 -10.04
C ARG A 319 9.43 1.46 -11.38
N LEU A 320 9.02 2.29 -12.34
CA LEU A 320 8.55 1.83 -13.65
C LEU A 320 9.59 2.08 -14.73
N GLU A 321 9.96 1.08 -15.53
CA GLU A 321 10.81 1.32 -16.69
C GLU A 321 10.09 2.15 -17.77
N ILE A 322 10.62 3.33 -18.05
CA ILE A 322 10.23 4.19 -19.16
C ILE A 322 11.43 4.28 -20.12
N LYS A 323 11.31 3.66 -21.29
CA LYS A 323 12.41 3.56 -22.26
C LYS A 323 12.83 4.91 -22.81
N ALA A 324 11.89 5.84 -22.96
CA ALA A 324 12.18 7.22 -23.33
C ALA A 324 13.05 7.94 -22.29
N TYR A 325 12.98 7.52 -21.01
CA TYR A 325 13.63 8.20 -19.89
C TYR A 325 14.38 7.22 -18.96
N PRO A 326 15.48 6.61 -19.42
CA PRO A 326 16.20 5.58 -18.66
C PRO A 326 16.83 6.06 -17.34
N LEU A 327 17.03 7.37 -17.14
CA LEU A 327 17.50 7.90 -15.86
C LEU A 327 16.49 7.72 -14.72
N LEU A 328 15.19 7.57 -15.02
CA LEU A 328 14.18 7.31 -13.99
C LEU A 328 14.48 6.02 -13.22
N THR A 329 14.99 4.98 -13.90
CA THR A 329 15.30 3.70 -13.25
C THR A 329 16.80 3.48 -12.99
N THR A 330 17.69 4.11 -13.75
CA THR A 330 19.14 4.02 -13.49
C THR A 330 19.62 4.95 -12.38
N VAL A 331 18.94 6.08 -12.17
CA VAL A 331 19.19 7.03 -11.07
C VAL A 331 18.03 7.02 -10.08
N GLY A 332 16.82 7.29 -10.56
CA GLY A 332 15.63 7.49 -9.72
C GLY A 332 15.18 6.26 -8.92
N ALA A 333 15.66 5.06 -9.22
CA ALA A 333 15.35 3.86 -8.42
C ALA A 333 16.33 3.60 -7.26
N THR A 334 17.49 4.26 -7.26
CA THR A 334 18.62 3.90 -6.39
C THR A 334 18.86 4.95 -5.32
N ARG A 335 18.80 4.52 -4.05
CA ARG A 335 19.14 5.33 -2.87
C ARG A 335 20.37 4.78 -2.19
N GLY A 336 21.26 5.64 -1.70
CA GLY A 336 22.47 5.21 -1.01
C GLY A 336 23.30 6.38 -0.50
N PRO A 337 24.27 6.14 0.40
CA PRO A 337 25.09 7.22 0.97
C PRO A 337 25.78 8.11 -0.06
N ASP A 338 26.23 7.52 -1.18
CA ASP A 338 26.92 8.19 -2.29
C ASP A 338 26.03 8.35 -3.54
N ALA A 339 24.75 7.96 -3.47
CA ALA A 339 23.82 8.09 -4.58
C ALA A 339 23.20 9.50 -4.62
N PRO A 340 22.69 9.95 -5.77
CA PRO A 340 21.96 11.21 -5.87
C PRO A 340 20.74 11.30 -4.93
N LEU A 341 20.05 10.17 -4.73
CA LEU A 341 19.00 10.05 -3.72
C LEU A 341 19.58 9.49 -2.43
N LEU A 342 19.39 10.22 -1.34
CA LEU A 342 19.90 9.84 -0.02
C LEU A 342 19.14 8.63 0.55
N PRO A 343 19.75 7.89 1.51
CA PRO A 343 19.06 6.84 2.23
C PRO A 343 17.82 7.36 2.97
N GLN A 344 16.71 6.64 2.86
CA GLN A 344 15.44 6.98 3.51
C GLN A 344 14.84 5.73 4.16
N LEU A 345 13.92 5.90 5.12
CA LEU A 345 12.98 4.87 5.55
C LEU A 345 13.59 3.47 5.87
N GLY A 346 14.72 3.42 6.55
CA GLY A 346 15.38 2.15 6.92
C GLY A 346 16.54 1.74 6.01
N ASN A 347 16.92 2.54 5.02
CA ASN A 347 18.11 2.28 4.20
C ASN A 347 19.40 2.64 4.95
N GLY A 348 20.36 1.71 4.97
CA GLY A 348 21.61 1.83 5.72
C GLY A 348 22.82 2.22 4.86
N ALA A 349 23.98 1.63 5.19
CA ALA A 349 25.25 1.89 4.51
C ALA A 349 25.31 1.38 3.06
N GLU A 350 24.54 0.33 2.76
CA GLU A 350 24.49 -0.25 1.42
C GLU A 350 23.41 0.43 0.58
N PRO A 351 23.71 0.79 -0.68
CA PRO A 351 22.69 1.29 -1.59
C PRO A 351 21.57 0.27 -1.80
N VAL A 352 20.34 0.76 -1.91
CA VAL A 352 19.16 -0.01 -2.27
C VAL A 352 18.65 0.43 -3.62
N SER A 353 18.21 -0.51 -4.45
CA SER A 353 17.67 -0.26 -5.78
C SER A 353 16.61 -1.29 -6.13
N GLY A 354 15.86 -1.03 -7.20
CA GLY A 354 14.83 -1.93 -7.71
C GLY A 354 13.79 -1.17 -8.53
N TYR A 355 13.39 -1.74 -9.65
CA TYR A 355 12.33 -1.26 -10.53
C TYR A 355 11.78 -2.44 -11.32
N TYR A 356 10.59 -2.28 -11.90
CA TYR A 356 9.98 -3.26 -12.79
C TYR A 356 10.30 -2.91 -14.22
N THR A 357 10.92 -3.86 -14.92
CA THR A 357 11.04 -3.79 -16.37
C THR A 357 9.66 -3.87 -17.01
N GLN A 358 9.54 -3.38 -18.24
CA GLN A 358 8.28 -3.50 -18.97
C GLN A 358 7.82 -4.94 -19.18
N ASP A 359 8.75 -5.88 -19.30
CA ASP A 359 8.42 -7.30 -19.47
C ASP A 359 7.88 -7.92 -18.18
N GLU A 360 8.43 -7.53 -17.02
CA GLU A 360 7.86 -7.90 -15.72
C GLU A 360 6.47 -7.29 -15.54
N VAL A 361 6.28 -6.02 -15.89
CA VAL A 361 4.95 -5.37 -15.85
C VAL A 361 3.95 -6.11 -16.73
N ARG A 362 4.31 -6.46 -17.97
CA ARG A 362 3.43 -7.25 -18.86
C ARG A 362 3.07 -8.60 -18.24
N MET A 363 4.03 -9.28 -17.62
CA MET A 363 3.79 -10.55 -16.93
C MET A 363 2.80 -10.38 -15.77
N VAL A 364 3.00 -9.37 -14.92
CA VAL A 364 2.12 -9.09 -13.77
C VAL A 364 0.71 -8.71 -14.24
N VAL A 365 0.58 -7.90 -15.29
CA VAL A 365 -0.71 -7.53 -15.90
C VAL A 365 -1.46 -8.76 -16.42
N VAL A 366 -0.76 -9.65 -17.14
CA VAL A 366 -1.37 -10.90 -17.66
C VAL A 366 -1.80 -11.81 -16.51
N HIS A 367 -0.97 -11.95 -15.47
CA HIS A 367 -1.28 -12.73 -14.28
C HIS A 367 -2.52 -12.21 -13.54
N ALA A 368 -2.58 -10.90 -13.30
CA ALA A 368 -3.72 -10.25 -12.65
C ALA A 368 -5.02 -10.42 -13.47
N ALA A 369 -4.96 -10.21 -14.78
CA ALA A 369 -6.11 -10.36 -15.66
C ALA A 369 -6.66 -11.80 -15.67
N ALA A 370 -5.77 -12.81 -15.63
CA ALA A 370 -6.18 -14.21 -15.54
C ALA A 370 -6.94 -14.55 -14.24
N LEU A 371 -6.85 -13.69 -13.22
CA LEU A 371 -7.52 -13.82 -11.94
C LEU A 371 -8.66 -12.82 -11.75
N ASN A 372 -9.10 -12.15 -12.82
CA ASN A 372 -10.12 -11.09 -12.79
C ASN A 372 -9.73 -9.90 -11.86
N VAL A 373 -8.43 -9.59 -11.79
CA VAL A 373 -7.90 -8.41 -11.11
C VAL A 373 -7.39 -7.41 -12.16
N GLU A 374 -8.00 -6.22 -12.20
CA GLU A 374 -7.54 -5.12 -13.06
C GLU A 374 -6.46 -4.31 -12.32
N ILE A 375 -5.34 -4.03 -13.02
CA ILE A 375 -4.26 -3.18 -12.50
C ILE A 375 -4.49 -1.74 -12.92
N VAL A 376 -4.57 -0.84 -11.94
CA VAL A 376 -4.60 0.61 -12.14
C VAL A 376 -3.22 1.15 -11.78
N PRO A 377 -2.41 1.59 -12.75
CA PRO A 377 -1.07 2.14 -12.47
C PRO A 377 -1.18 3.57 -11.96
N GLU A 378 -0.23 3.96 -11.10
CA GLU A 378 -0.09 5.34 -10.63
C GLU A 378 1.29 5.90 -10.95
N VAL A 379 1.29 7.14 -11.46
CA VAL A 379 2.45 8.04 -11.49
C VAL A 379 2.05 9.31 -10.77
N ASP A 380 2.59 9.52 -9.58
CA ASP A 380 2.19 10.60 -8.67
C ASP A 380 2.80 11.94 -9.07
N ILE A 381 1.94 12.91 -9.42
CA ILE A 381 2.30 14.25 -9.90
C ILE A 381 1.26 15.30 -9.48
N PRO A 382 1.64 16.59 -9.34
CA PRO A 382 2.97 17.13 -9.56
C PRO A 382 3.86 17.02 -8.33
N GLY A 383 3.31 16.79 -7.13
CA GLY A 383 4.06 16.51 -5.91
C GLY A 383 4.80 15.19 -6.01
N HIS A 384 5.39 14.73 -4.89
CA HIS A 384 5.95 13.38 -4.79
C HIS A 384 6.94 13.01 -5.92
N SER A 385 7.69 14.00 -6.43
CA SER A 385 8.45 13.88 -7.67
C SER A 385 9.96 14.00 -7.47
N THR A 386 10.48 13.97 -6.23
CA THR A 386 11.93 14.10 -5.96
C THR A 386 12.77 13.12 -6.79
N ALA A 387 12.38 11.85 -6.90
CA ALA A 387 13.12 10.87 -7.69
C ALA A 387 13.22 11.23 -9.19
N ALA A 388 12.12 11.74 -9.76
CA ALA A 388 12.09 12.21 -11.14
C ALA A 388 12.92 13.49 -11.34
N LEU A 389 12.80 14.45 -10.41
CA LEU A 389 13.54 15.71 -10.46
C LEU A 389 15.05 15.54 -10.27
N VAL A 390 15.47 14.57 -9.46
CA VAL A 390 16.89 14.22 -9.33
C VAL A 390 17.43 13.55 -10.60
N ALA A 391 16.60 12.75 -11.28
CA ALA A 391 16.96 12.13 -12.55
C ALA A 391 16.99 13.12 -13.73
N TYR A 392 16.08 14.11 -13.73
CA TYR A 392 15.95 15.14 -14.77
C TYR A 392 15.81 16.55 -14.16
N PRO A 393 16.91 17.17 -13.73
CA PRO A 393 16.89 18.48 -13.08
C PRO A 393 16.33 19.61 -13.94
N GLU A 394 16.32 19.45 -15.28
CA GLU A 394 15.73 20.40 -16.23
C GLU A 394 14.21 20.59 -16.08
N LEU A 395 13.54 19.71 -15.33
CA LEU A 395 12.12 19.83 -14.98
C LEU A 395 11.85 20.80 -13.82
N THR A 396 12.90 21.45 -13.31
CA THR A 396 12.83 22.51 -12.27
C THR A 396 13.17 23.88 -12.83
N ASP A 397 12.67 24.93 -12.19
CA ASP A 397 13.05 26.30 -12.53
C ASP A 397 14.40 26.60 -11.86
N GLY A 398 15.47 26.67 -12.65
CA GLY A 398 16.82 26.96 -12.13
C GLY A 398 16.98 28.33 -11.46
N GLN A 399 15.98 29.21 -11.54
CA GLN A 399 15.92 30.48 -10.82
C GLN A 399 15.08 30.42 -9.54
N GLU A 400 14.33 29.34 -9.32
CA GLU A 400 13.65 29.12 -8.05
C GLU A 400 14.68 28.91 -6.95
N ALA A 401 14.49 29.57 -5.81
CA ALA A 401 15.39 29.40 -4.68
C ALA A 401 15.35 27.93 -4.21
N PRO A 402 16.50 27.29 -3.96
CA PRO A 402 16.51 25.95 -3.39
C PRO A 402 15.90 25.99 -1.99
N ASP A 403 15.16 24.94 -1.65
CA ASP A 403 14.44 24.81 -0.39
C ASP A 403 13.43 25.96 -0.14
N SER A 404 12.80 26.47 -1.21
CA SER A 404 11.78 27.53 -1.12
C SER A 404 10.49 27.07 -0.44
N TYR A 405 10.21 25.77 -0.51
CA TYR A 405 9.13 25.08 0.20
C TYR A 405 9.55 23.65 0.52
N ARG A 406 8.82 23.00 1.43
CA ARG A 406 9.02 21.58 1.76
C ARG A 406 7.69 20.83 1.78
N SER A 407 7.72 19.60 1.30
CA SER A 407 6.58 18.68 1.38
C SER A 407 6.25 18.25 2.81
N VAL A 408 5.13 17.55 2.98
CA VAL A 408 4.75 16.92 4.26
C VAL A 408 5.86 15.99 4.75
N GLN A 409 6.50 15.24 3.85
CA GLN A 409 7.63 14.32 4.07
C GLN A 409 8.94 15.07 4.30
N GLY A 410 8.99 16.36 3.97
CA GLY A 410 10.10 17.27 4.25
C GLY A 410 11.16 17.30 3.15
N TYR A 411 10.79 16.88 1.94
CA TYR A 411 11.63 17.07 0.77
C TYR A 411 11.55 18.53 0.31
N PRO A 412 12.69 19.16 0.01
CA PRO A 412 12.72 20.50 -0.57
C PRO A 412 12.31 20.45 -2.04
N ASN A 413 11.49 21.40 -2.49
CA ASN A 413 11.16 21.60 -3.91
C ASN A 413 10.73 20.31 -4.66
N ASN A 414 9.90 19.48 -4.04
CA ASN A 414 9.65 18.12 -4.50
C ASN A 414 8.61 18.00 -5.64
N ALA A 415 8.11 19.11 -6.17
CA ALA A 415 7.05 19.10 -7.17
C ALA A 415 7.51 19.54 -8.57
N LEU A 416 7.08 18.82 -9.61
CA LEU A 416 7.22 19.20 -11.01
C LEU A 416 6.66 20.62 -11.22
N ASN A 417 7.38 21.48 -11.95
CA ASN A 417 6.95 22.87 -12.15
C ASN A 417 6.00 22.99 -13.38
N PRO A 418 4.74 23.41 -13.19
CA PRO A 418 3.77 23.52 -14.29
C PRO A 418 4.08 24.59 -15.34
N ALA A 419 4.98 25.53 -15.05
CA ALA A 419 5.42 26.55 -16.00
C ALA A 419 6.54 26.08 -16.93
N ILE A 420 7.04 24.85 -16.75
CA ILE A 420 8.09 24.27 -17.58
C ILE A 420 7.44 23.40 -18.65
N GLU A 421 7.38 23.93 -19.88
CA GLU A 421 6.75 23.21 -21.00
C GLU A 421 7.36 21.83 -21.31
N PRO A 422 8.69 21.62 -21.21
CA PRO A 422 9.28 20.28 -21.32
C PRO A 422 8.68 19.22 -20.38
N THR A 423 8.11 19.61 -19.24
CA THR A 423 7.41 18.69 -18.32
C THR A 423 6.26 17.96 -19.01
N TYR A 424 5.53 18.61 -19.91
CA TYR A 424 4.39 17.98 -20.60
C TYR A 424 4.84 17.02 -21.70
N GLU A 425 5.97 17.28 -22.37
CA GLU A 425 6.58 16.30 -23.28
C GLU A 425 7.08 15.07 -22.51
N PHE A 426 7.73 15.30 -21.37
CA PHE A 426 8.18 14.27 -20.44
C PHE A 426 7.02 13.35 -20.01
N LEU A 427 5.95 13.94 -19.46
CA LEU A 427 4.78 13.18 -19.03
C LEU A 427 4.04 12.52 -20.20
N GLY A 428 4.00 13.18 -21.37
CA GLY A 428 3.38 12.62 -22.57
C GLY A 428 4.01 11.30 -23.00
N LYS A 429 5.34 11.20 -22.98
CA LYS A 429 6.05 9.94 -23.29
C LYS A 429 5.88 8.88 -22.23
N ILE A 430 5.84 9.26 -20.96
CA ILE A 430 5.52 8.32 -19.86
C ILE A 430 4.12 7.72 -20.08
N PHE A 431 3.13 8.57 -20.35
CA PHE A 431 1.77 8.10 -20.60
C PHE A 431 1.66 7.28 -21.88
N ASP A 432 2.41 7.59 -22.95
CA ASP A 432 2.48 6.75 -24.16
C ASP A 432 2.88 5.31 -23.79
N GLU A 433 3.95 5.14 -23.02
CA GLU A 433 4.43 3.81 -22.62
C GLU A 433 3.49 3.13 -21.60
N MET A 434 2.93 3.88 -20.64
CA MET A 434 1.95 3.31 -19.69
C MET A 434 0.70 2.78 -20.39
N VAL A 435 0.20 3.48 -21.41
CA VAL A 435 -1.00 3.08 -22.17
C VAL A 435 -0.79 1.77 -22.92
N GLU A 436 0.45 1.48 -23.33
CA GLU A 436 0.83 0.20 -23.93
C GLU A 436 0.96 -0.93 -22.90
N LEU A 437 1.44 -0.63 -21.70
CA LEU A 437 1.69 -1.62 -20.64
C LEU A 437 0.41 -2.00 -19.89
N PHE A 438 -0.47 -1.03 -19.63
CA PHE A 438 -1.61 -1.20 -18.75
C PHE A 438 -2.94 -1.10 -19.53
N PRO A 439 -3.73 -2.19 -19.59
CA PRO A 439 -5.03 -2.19 -20.27
C PRO A 439 -6.08 -1.29 -19.63
N SER A 440 -5.94 -1.00 -18.33
CA SER A 440 -6.89 -0.20 -17.54
C SER A 440 -7.25 1.10 -18.25
N ARG A 441 -8.54 1.47 -18.20
CA ARG A 441 -8.98 2.77 -18.71
C ARG A 441 -8.50 3.92 -17.83
N LEU A 442 -8.21 3.64 -16.56
CA LEU A 442 -7.75 4.60 -15.58
C LEU A 442 -6.23 4.60 -15.50
N ILE A 443 -5.66 5.80 -15.45
CA ILE A 443 -4.30 6.05 -14.96
C ILE A 443 -4.44 6.97 -13.75
N HIS A 444 -3.93 6.52 -12.61
CA HIS A 444 -3.89 7.35 -11.41
C HIS A 444 -2.73 8.34 -11.52
N ILE A 445 -2.97 9.61 -11.26
CA ILE A 445 -1.95 10.66 -11.35
C ILE A 445 -1.54 11.23 -10.00
N GLY A 446 -1.97 10.58 -8.91
CA GLY A 446 -1.76 11.03 -7.54
C GLY A 446 -2.47 12.36 -7.29
N GLY A 447 -1.70 13.41 -7.09
CA GLY A 447 -2.19 14.78 -6.96
C GLY A 447 -2.45 15.22 -5.52
N ASP A 448 -2.00 14.43 -4.56
CA ASP A 448 -2.05 14.70 -3.13
C ASP A 448 -0.88 15.58 -2.67
N GLU A 449 -1.06 16.14 -1.46
CA GLU A 449 -0.04 16.79 -0.62
C GLU A 449 0.91 17.81 -1.29
N VAL A 450 0.48 18.47 -2.37
CA VAL A 450 1.22 19.62 -2.93
C VAL A 450 1.32 20.70 -1.86
N ALA A 451 2.54 20.99 -1.42
CA ALA A 451 2.79 21.86 -0.28
C ALA A 451 2.28 23.29 -0.54
N ASP A 452 1.69 23.89 0.48
CA ASP A 452 1.39 25.33 0.44
C ASP A 452 2.69 26.12 0.20
N GLY A 453 2.64 27.07 -0.73
CA GLY A 453 3.84 27.78 -1.20
C GLY A 453 4.61 27.16 -2.37
N SER A 454 4.23 25.95 -2.84
CA SER A 454 4.88 25.35 -4.02
C SER A 454 4.88 26.31 -5.23
N TRP A 455 6.05 26.43 -5.87
CA TRP A 455 6.33 27.28 -7.04
C TRP A 455 6.19 28.80 -6.82
N LEU A 456 5.77 29.27 -5.65
CA LEU A 456 5.60 30.71 -5.40
C LEU A 456 6.92 31.50 -5.38
N ALA A 457 8.06 30.81 -5.35
CA ALA A 457 9.38 31.41 -5.53
C ALA A 457 9.89 31.36 -6.98
N SER A 458 9.29 30.53 -7.85
CA SER A 458 9.68 30.39 -9.27
C SER A 458 9.24 31.62 -10.10
N PRO A 459 10.19 32.31 -10.77
CA PRO A 459 9.84 33.36 -11.73
C PRO A 459 8.96 32.86 -12.89
N LEU A 460 9.20 31.64 -13.38
CA LEU A 460 8.39 31.06 -14.45
C LEU A 460 6.94 30.80 -14.01
N ALA A 461 6.75 30.24 -12.81
CA ALA A 461 5.42 30.01 -12.25
C ALA A 461 4.65 31.31 -12.03
N LYS A 462 5.32 32.37 -11.54
CA LYS A 462 4.70 33.71 -11.41
C LYS A 462 4.23 34.26 -12.75
N ALA A 463 5.05 34.14 -13.80
CA ALA A 463 4.68 34.58 -15.13
C ALA A 463 3.48 33.78 -15.69
N LEU A 464 3.43 32.47 -15.43
CA LEU A 464 2.27 31.64 -15.78
C LEU A 464 1.01 32.08 -15.04
N MET A 465 1.11 32.31 -13.73
CA MET A 465 -0.01 32.80 -12.91
C MET A 465 -0.58 34.11 -13.45
N GLU A 466 0.29 35.08 -13.78
CA GLU A 466 -0.13 36.36 -14.34
C GLU A 466 -0.81 36.19 -15.72
N LYS A 467 -0.26 35.32 -16.56
CA LYS A 467 -0.78 35.06 -17.92
C LYS A 467 -2.16 34.40 -17.91
N GLU A 468 -2.33 33.39 -17.07
CA GLU A 468 -3.52 32.54 -17.03
C GLU A 468 -4.54 32.97 -15.95
N GLY A 469 -4.20 33.99 -15.13
CA GLY A 469 -5.06 34.49 -14.05
C GLY A 469 -5.24 33.48 -12.92
N LEU A 470 -4.17 32.78 -12.53
CA LEU A 470 -4.20 31.71 -11.52
C LEU A 470 -3.81 32.24 -10.14
N ASP A 471 -4.53 31.81 -9.12
CA ASP A 471 -4.29 32.21 -7.73
C ASP A 471 -3.62 31.10 -6.92
N GLY A 472 -2.44 31.43 -6.37
CA GLY A 472 -1.68 30.58 -5.47
C GLY A 472 -1.29 29.20 -6.01
N THR A 473 -0.81 28.35 -5.12
CA THR A 473 -0.38 26.98 -5.45
C THR A 473 -1.49 26.15 -6.08
N PHE A 474 -2.68 26.13 -5.46
CA PHE A 474 -3.76 25.25 -5.90
C PHE A 474 -4.37 25.68 -7.24
N GLY A 475 -4.35 26.97 -7.58
CA GLY A 475 -4.73 27.44 -8.92
C GLY A 475 -3.77 26.92 -9.99
N ILE A 476 -2.46 26.95 -9.72
CA ILE A 476 -1.43 26.39 -10.61
C ILE A 476 -1.53 24.86 -10.70
N GLN A 477 -1.77 24.16 -9.59
CA GLN A 477 -1.99 22.71 -9.57
C GLN A 477 -3.20 22.32 -10.43
N SER A 478 -4.33 23.01 -10.27
CA SER A 478 -5.54 22.79 -11.07
C SER A 478 -5.28 23.01 -12.58
N TYR A 479 -4.54 24.07 -12.94
CA TYR A 479 -4.10 24.28 -14.33
C TYR A 479 -3.29 23.09 -14.87
N PHE A 480 -2.33 22.61 -14.09
CA PHE A 480 -1.51 21.46 -14.44
C PHE A 480 -2.35 20.19 -14.61
N MET A 481 -3.21 19.88 -13.64
CA MET A 481 -4.10 18.71 -13.65
C MET A 481 -5.04 18.69 -14.85
N LYS A 482 -5.60 19.83 -15.26
CA LYS A 482 -6.44 19.92 -16.47
C LYS A 482 -5.67 19.58 -17.74
N ARG A 483 -4.40 20.00 -17.85
CA ARG A 483 -3.55 19.63 -18.98
C ARG A 483 -3.26 18.12 -18.99
N ILE A 484 -2.95 17.54 -17.81
CA ILE A 484 -2.76 16.09 -17.67
C ILE A 484 -4.02 15.31 -18.05
N GLN A 485 -5.19 15.74 -17.57
CA GLN A 485 -6.47 15.15 -17.95
C GLN A 485 -6.68 15.16 -19.47
N GLY A 486 -6.39 16.29 -20.13
CA GLY A 486 -6.45 16.39 -21.59
C GLY A 486 -5.52 15.39 -22.30
N MET A 487 -4.27 15.29 -21.83
CA MET A 487 -3.28 14.36 -22.39
C MET A 487 -3.69 12.89 -22.23
N LEU A 488 -4.31 12.52 -21.11
CA LEU A 488 -4.84 11.17 -20.90
C LEU A 488 -6.05 10.91 -21.81
N HIS A 489 -6.95 11.89 -21.94
CA HIS A 489 -8.11 11.77 -22.82
C HIS A 489 -7.73 11.59 -24.29
N GLU A 490 -6.72 12.31 -24.78
CA GLU A 490 -6.15 12.14 -26.13
C GLU A 490 -5.61 10.71 -26.37
N ARG A 491 -5.19 10.02 -25.30
CA ARG A 491 -4.73 8.63 -25.31
C ARG A 491 -5.86 7.62 -25.02
N GLY A 492 -7.10 8.07 -24.96
CA GLY A 492 -8.26 7.22 -24.66
C GLY A 492 -8.31 6.71 -23.22
N ARG A 493 -7.63 7.40 -22.30
CA ARG A 493 -7.62 7.08 -20.86
C ARG A 493 -8.38 8.13 -20.05
N GLN A 494 -8.73 7.72 -18.84
CA GLN A 494 -9.44 8.48 -17.84
C GLN A 494 -8.52 8.75 -16.64
N LEU A 495 -8.72 9.90 -16.01
CA LEU A 495 -7.93 10.30 -14.85
C LEU A 495 -8.49 9.64 -13.60
N ALA A 496 -7.62 9.03 -12.80
CA ALA A 496 -7.86 8.79 -11.39
C ALA A 496 -6.91 9.65 -10.54
N GLY A 497 -7.32 10.04 -9.33
CA GLY A 497 -6.48 10.84 -8.44
C GLY A 497 -6.98 10.84 -6.99
N TRP A 498 -6.15 11.35 -6.08
CA TRP A 498 -6.56 11.61 -4.70
C TRP A 498 -7.53 12.79 -4.63
N ASP A 499 -8.28 12.92 -3.52
CA ASP A 499 -9.37 13.89 -3.42
C ASP A 499 -8.93 15.36 -3.59
N GLU A 500 -7.65 15.66 -3.34
CA GLU A 500 -7.01 16.95 -3.58
C GLU A 500 -7.02 17.40 -5.05
N VAL A 501 -7.16 16.48 -6.02
CA VAL A 501 -7.30 16.84 -7.44
C VAL A 501 -8.56 17.70 -7.69
N SER A 502 -9.53 17.67 -6.79
CA SER A 502 -10.72 18.53 -6.84
C SER A 502 -10.47 19.99 -6.41
N HIS A 503 -9.33 20.29 -5.79
CA HIS A 503 -8.99 21.62 -5.28
C HIS A 503 -8.63 22.62 -6.40
N GLY A 504 -8.61 23.92 -6.07
CA GLY A 504 -8.18 24.96 -7.01
C GLY A 504 -9.04 25.10 -8.28
N GLY A 505 -10.28 24.60 -8.24
CA GLY A 505 -11.18 24.56 -9.40
C GLY A 505 -11.21 23.23 -10.14
N GLY A 506 -10.54 22.20 -9.60
CA GLY A 506 -10.68 20.79 -9.97
C GLY A 506 -10.31 20.45 -11.42
N VAL A 507 -10.63 19.22 -11.82
CA VAL A 507 -10.60 18.79 -13.23
C VAL A 507 -12.03 18.57 -13.73
N ASP A 508 -12.23 18.21 -15.00
CA ASP A 508 -13.58 17.84 -15.46
C ASP A 508 -14.06 16.58 -14.71
N PRO A 509 -15.21 16.60 -14.03
CA PRO A 509 -15.72 15.41 -13.34
C PRO A 509 -16.09 14.27 -14.29
N ALA A 510 -16.40 14.57 -15.55
CA ALA A 510 -16.77 13.55 -16.53
C ALA A 510 -15.59 12.62 -16.83
N GLY A 511 -15.75 11.33 -16.49
CA GLY A 511 -14.70 10.34 -16.71
C GLY A 511 -13.52 10.47 -15.74
N THR A 512 -13.72 11.11 -14.59
CA THR A 512 -12.71 11.19 -13.52
C THR A 512 -13.16 10.41 -12.29
N LEU A 513 -12.24 9.64 -11.73
CA LEU A 513 -12.43 8.90 -10.48
C LEU A 513 -11.55 9.48 -9.37
N LEU A 514 -12.11 9.77 -8.21
CA LEU A 514 -11.36 10.29 -7.07
C LEU A 514 -11.37 9.33 -5.87
N MET A 515 -10.21 9.20 -5.24
CA MET A 515 -9.98 8.42 -4.03
C MET A 515 -10.19 9.30 -2.80
N ALA A 516 -11.31 9.13 -2.10
CA ALA A 516 -11.65 9.93 -0.92
C ALA A 516 -11.05 9.29 0.35
N TRP A 517 -9.95 9.87 0.84
CA TRP A 517 -9.14 9.27 1.90
C TRP A 517 -9.30 9.94 3.27
N GLN A 518 -9.82 11.17 3.31
CA GLN A 518 -9.87 11.96 4.54
C GLN A 518 -11.03 11.56 5.46
N LYS A 519 -12.28 11.60 4.96
CA LYS A 519 -13.50 11.26 5.74
C LYS A 519 -14.69 10.96 4.83
N PRO A 520 -15.71 10.21 5.30
CA PRO A 520 -16.87 9.84 4.49
C PRO A 520 -17.59 11.02 3.81
N GLU A 521 -17.66 12.17 4.48
CA GLU A 521 -18.34 13.36 3.96
C GLU A 521 -17.68 13.94 2.70
N VAL A 522 -16.36 13.77 2.56
CA VAL A 522 -15.62 14.23 1.37
C VAL A 522 -16.07 13.43 0.15
N GLY A 523 -16.18 12.11 0.28
CA GLY A 523 -16.65 11.26 -0.83
C GLY A 523 -18.05 11.65 -1.31
N LEU A 524 -18.96 11.98 -0.40
CA LEU A 524 -20.30 12.45 -0.76
C LEU A 524 -20.27 13.80 -1.49
N GLU A 525 -19.40 14.71 -1.06
CA GLU A 525 -19.23 16.01 -1.70
C GLU A 525 -18.64 15.90 -3.10
N LEU A 526 -17.63 15.05 -3.30
CA LEU A 526 -17.06 14.77 -4.62
C LEU A 526 -18.11 14.17 -5.56
N ALA A 527 -18.94 13.24 -5.07
CA ALA A 527 -20.01 12.66 -5.87
C ALA A 527 -21.05 13.72 -6.30
N ARG A 528 -21.37 14.70 -5.43
CA ARG A 528 -22.25 15.84 -5.78
C ARG A 528 -21.65 16.74 -6.85
N GLN A 529 -20.34 16.85 -6.89
CA GLN A 529 -19.61 17.57 -7.94
C GLN A 529 -19.55 16.80 -9.27
N GLY A 530 -19.98 15.53 -9.27
CA GLY A 530 -20.10 14.70 -10.47
C GLY A 530 -18.96 13.71 -10.71
N TYR A 531 -18.02 13.60 -9.76
CA TYR A 531 -16.93 12.63 -9.82
C TYR A 531 -17.44 11.22 -9.50
N ASP A 532 -16.79 10.21 -10.07
CA ASP A 532 -16.87 8.86 -9.55
C ASP A 532 -15.94 8.75 -8.33
N VAL A 533 -16.34 7.99 -7.30
CA VAL A 533 -15.66 7.99 -5.99
C VAL A 533 -15.38 6.59 -5.50
N VAL A 534 -14.18 6.39 -4.96
CA VAL A 534 -13.78 5.21 -4.18
C VAL A 534 -13.39 5.67 -2.78
N MET A 535 -13.95 5.04 -1.75
CA MET A 535 -13.63 5.39 -0.36
C MET A 535 -12.36 4.68 0.11
N THR A 536 -11.39 5.45 0.60
CA THR A 536 -10.09 4.98 1.12
C THR A 536 -9.75 5.61 2.48
N PRO A 537 -10.67 5.63 3.47
CA PRO A 537 -10.48 6.40 4.70
C PRO A 537 -9.22 5.97 5.49
N GLY A 538 -8.30 6.91 5.73
CA GLY A 538 -7.06 6.65 6.47
C GLY A 538 -7.28 6.09 7.88
N GLN A 539 -8.33 6.56 8.54
CA GLN A 539 -8.74 6.13 9.88
C GLN A 539 -9.23 4.67 9.97
N ALA A 540 -9.38 3.97 8.83
CA ALA A 540 -9.88 2.59 8.84
C ALA A 540 -9.16 1.66 7.84
N TYR A 541 -8.85 2.12 6.63
CA TYR A 541 -8.41 1.26 5.52
C TYR A 541 -6.95 1.47 5.12
N TYR A 542 -6.21 2.30 5.85
CA TYR A 542 -4.75 2.42 5.71
C TYR A 542 -4.08 1.36 6.56
N LEU A 543 -3.45 0.41 5.89
CA LEU A 543 -2.89 -0.80 6.49
C LEU A 543 -1.49 -0.59 7.05
N ASP A 544 -0.91 0.61 6.92
CA ASP A 544 0.33 1.03 7.57
C ASP A 544 0.12 1.54 9.01
N MET A 545 -1.13 1.82 9.39
CA MET A 545 -1.49 2.31 10.72
C MET A 545 -1.28 1.26 11.80
N VAL A 546 -0.83 1.69 12.98
CA VAL A 546 -0.77 0.86 14.19
C VAL A 546 -2.13 0.27 14.53
N GLN A 547 -2.11 -0.89 15.18
CA GLN A 547 -3.34 -1.59 15.57
C GLN A 547 -3.70 -1.40 17.05
N ASP A 548 -2.80 -0.85 17.86
CA ASP A 548 -3.02 -0.50 19.26
C ASP A 548 -2.17 0.72 19.66
N GLU A 549 -2.54 1.39 20.76
CA GLU A 549 -1.83 2.57 21.28
C GLU A 549 -0.56 2.22 22.09
N ALA A 550 -0.35 0.93 22.41
CA ALA A 550 0.83 0.47 23.12
C ALA A 550 2.11 0.91 22.40
N TRP A 551 3.11 1.32 23.20
CA TRP A 551 4.41 1.76 22.68
C TRP A 551 5.09 0.70 21.79
N GLN A 552 4.85 -0.58 22.07
CA GLN A 552 5.46 -1.69 21.31
C GLN A 552 4.82 -1.93 19.94
N GLU A 553 3.65 -1.35 19.65
CA GLU A 553 3.05 -1.52 18.33
C GLU A 553 3.90 -0.86 17.25
N PRO A 554 4.24 -1.57 16.15
CA PRO A 554 4.87 -0.98 15.00
C PRO A 554 3.83 -0.34 14.08
N GLY A 555 4.21 0.72 13.36
CA GLY A 555 3.38 1.33 12.32
C GLY A 555 3.23 2.83 12.47
N ALA A 556 2.36 3.41 11.63
CA ALA A 556 2.04 4.83 11.60
C ALA A 556 0.88 5.11 12.55
N SER A 557 0.76 6.33 13.04
CA SER A 557 -0.36 6.71 13.92
C SER A 557 -0.94 8.07 13.56
N TRP A 558 -0.73 8.54 12.33
CA TRP A 558 -1.14 9.87 11.92
C TRP A 558 -2.65 9.95 11.65
N ALA A 559 -3.25 8.89 11.10
CA ALA A 559 -4.71 8.79 10.93
C ALA A 559 -5.44 8.25 12.17
N GLY A 560 -4.69 7.73 13.14
CA GLY A 560 -5.20 7.14 14.38
C GLY A 560 -4.73 5.70 14.58
N THR A 561 -5.36 5.04 15.55
CA THR A 561 -5.13 3.62 15.88
C THR A 561 -6.23 2.79 15.24
N VAL A 562 -5.84 1.81 14.41
CA VAL A 562 -6.76 1.10 13.52
C VAL A 562 -6.71 -0.40 13.79
N PRO A 563 -7.33 -0.89 14.89
CA PRO A 563 -7.39 -2.31 15.19
C PRO A 563 -8.22 -3.06 14.13
N PRO A 564 -8.02 -4.38 13.99
CA PRO A 564 -8.83 -5.23 13.13
C PRO A 564 -10.35 -5.09 13.33
N SER A 565 -10.80 -4.98 14.58
CA SER A 565 -12.22 -4.80 14.91
C SER A 565 -12.78 -3.48 14.37
N HIS A 566 -11.99 -2.40 14.42
CA HIS A 566 -12.37 -1.11 13.85
C HIS A 566 -12.44 -1.19 12.33
N THR A 567 -11.40 -1.74 11.69
CA THR A 567 -11.36 -1.95 10.22
C THR A 567 -12.59 -2.73 9.75
N TYR A 568 -12.92 -3.81 10.45
CA TYR A 568 -14.05 -4.67 10.13
C TYR A 568 -15.39 -3.95 10.33
N ALA A 569 -15.57 -3.23 11.44
CA ALA A 569 -16.83 -2.57 11.75
C ALA A 569 -17.07 -1.28 10.94
N TYR A 570 -16.02 -0.68 10.36
CA TYR A 570 -16.11 0.59 9.66
C TYR A 570 -16.93 0.47 8.36
N GLU A 571 -17.90 1.36 8.20
CA GLU A 571 -18.72 1.47 6.98
C GLU A 571 -18.28 2.72 6.20
N ALA A 572 -17.25 2.58 5.38
CA ALA A 572 -16.58 3.71 4.71
C ALA A 572 -17.48 4.54 3.80
N VAL A 573 -18.44 3.90 3.14
CA VAL A 573 -19.39 4.57 2.23
C VAL A 573 -20.44 5.39 2.99
N GLY A 574 -20.73 5.07 4.25
CA GLY A 574 -21.81 5.72 4.99
C GLY A 574 -23.17 5.61 4.30
N GLU A 575 -23.99 6.67 4.39
CA GLU A 575 -25.28 6.79 3.69
C GLU A 575 -25.13 7.65 2.43
N PHE A 576 -25.11 7.00 1.26
CA PHE A 576 -25.14 7.69 -0.02
C PHE A 576 -26.59 7.87 -0.50
N PRO A 577 -27.00 9.07 -0.95
CA PRO A 577 -28.29 9.28 -1.60
C PRO A 577 -28.44 8.38 -2.83
N GLU A 578 -29.66 7.89 -3.08
CA GLU A 578 -29.90 6.93 -4.16
C GLU A 578 -29.52 7.51 -5.53
N GLU A 579 -29.69 8.83 -5.73
CA GLU A 579 -29.31 9.54 -6.95
C GLU A 579 -27.80 9.65 -7.19
N LEU A 580 -26.97 9.45 -6.16
CA LEU A 580 -25.49 9.47 -6.25
C LEU A 580 -24.87 8.08 -6.17
N LYS A 581 -25.68 7.04 -6.01
CA LYS A 581 -25.20 5.67 -5.77
C LYS A 581 -24.35 5.12 -6.91
N GLU A 582 -24.65 5.48 -8.16
CA GLU A 582 -23.85 5.07 -9.33
C GLU A 582 -22.44 5.70 -9.35
N ARG A 583 -22.27 6.84 -8.68
CA ARG A 583 -20.96 7.51 -8.54
C ARG A 583 -20.08 6.83 -7.50
N MET A 584 -20.68 6.20 -6.49
CA MET A 584 -19.95 5.41 -5.49
C MET A 584 -19.54 4.05 -6.06
N LYS A 585 -18.27 3.88 -6.39
CA LYS A 585 -17.77 2.64 -7.01
C LYS A 585 -17.45 1.55 -6.01
N GLY A 586 -17.00 1.92 -4.81
CA GLY A 586 -16.67 0.98 -3.74
C GLY A 586 -15.61 1.48 -2.77
N VAL A 587 -14.78 0.55 -2.29
CA VAL A 587 -13.79 0.80 -1.25
C VAL A 587 -12.43 0.22 -1.60
N GLN A 588 -11.37 0.76 -0.99
CA GLN A 588 -10.01 0.28 -1.21
C GLN A 588 -9.16 0.33 0.06
N ALA A 589 -8.35 -0.72 0.25
CA ALA A 589 -7.28 -0.77 1.22
C ALA A 589 -6.04 -0.05 0.68
N CYS A 590 -5.33 0.73 1.50
CA CYS A 590 -4.07 1.38 1.10
C CYS A 590 -2.91 0.85 1.94
N ILE A 591 -1.85 0.37 1.27
CA ILE A 591 -0.62 -0.08 1.91
C ILE A 591 0.50 0.90 1.54
N TRP A 592 0.70 1.93 2.37
CA TRP A 592 1.86 2.84 2.30
C TRP A 592 3.07 2.20 2.99
N SER A 593 4.26 2.27 2.41
CA SER A 593 5.34 1.33 2.79
C SER A 593 6.43 1.90 3.71
N GLU A 594 6.29 3.10 4.28
CA GLU A 594 7.33 3.77 5.08
C GLU A 594 7.73 3.01 6.36
N HIS A 595 6.85 2.14 6.85
CA HIS A 595 7.07 1.32 8.05
C HIS A 595 7.37 -0.16 7.77
N PHE A 596 7.32 -0.58 6.51
CA PHE A 596 7.41 -1.98 6.11
C PHE A 596 8.86 -2.41 5.90
N LEU A 597 9.61 -2.47 7.00
CA LEU A 597 11.06 -2.74 6.97
C LEU A 597 11.40 -4.18 6.54
N ASN A 598 10.47 -5.11 6.75
CA ASN A 598 10.60 -6.51 6.33
C ASN A 598 9.22 -7.17 6.32
N ARG A 599 9.19 -8.45 5.93
CA ARG A 599 7.94 -9.19 5.78
C ARG A 599 7.15 -9.39 7.07
N ALA A 600 7.80 -9.43 8.23
CA ALA A 600 7.09 -9.56 9.50
C ALA A 600 6.27 -8.30 9.82
N TYR A 601 6.80 -7.11 9.53
CA TYR A 601 6.04 -5.86 9.61
C TYR A 601 4.84 -5.89 8.66
N PHE A 602 5.06 -6.34 7.43
CA PHE A 602 4.00 -6.48 6.45
C PHE A 602 2.88 -7.37 6.96
N ASN A 603 3.23 -8.58 7.41
CA ASN A 603 2.23 -9.55 7.85
C ASN A 603 1.49 -9.08 9.10
N HIS A 604 2.18 -8.45 10.05
CA HIS A 604 1.56 -7.89 11.25
C HIS A 604 0.56 -6.80 10.91
N LEU A 605 0.93 -5.84 10.07
CA LEU A 605 0.13 -4.66 9.77
C LEU A 605 -1.00 -4.94 8.76
N VAL A 606 -0.76 -5.75 7.73
CA VAL A 606 -1.75 -5.99 6.66
C VAL A 606 -2.77 -7.04 7.06
N PHE A 607 -2.38 -8.08 7.81
CA PHE A 607 -3.28 -9.16 8.22
C PHE A 607 -3.57 -9.06 9.72
N PRO A 608 -4.84 -9.21 10.15
CA PRO A 608 -6.01 -9.69 9.41
C PRO A 608 -6.83 -8.59 8.69
N ARG A 609 -6.34 -7.35 8.61
CA ARG A 609 -7.12 -6.19 8.18
C ARG A 609 -7.49 -6.21 6.68
N LEU A 610 -6.62 -6.68 5.79
CA LEU A 610 -6.94 -6.80 4.36
C LEU A 610 -8.18 -7.69 4.10
N PRO A 611 -8.29 -8.93 4.66
CA PRO A 611 -9.53 -9.70 4.62
C PRO A 611 -10.76 -8.99 5.19
N ALA A 612 -10.60 -8.15 6.22
CA ALA A 612 -11.71 -7.38 6.79
C ALA A 612 -12.23 -6.32 5.80
N ILE A 613 -11.33 -5.67 5.06
CA ILE A 613 -11.69 -4.72 4.00
C ILE A 613 -12.33 -5.44 2.82
N ALA A 614 -11.84 -6.62 2.45
CA ALA A 614 -12.49 -7.46 1.44
C ALA A 614 -13.93 -7.84 1.84
N GLU A 615 -14.17 -8.16 3.12
CA GLU A 615 -15.52 -8.38 3.65
C GLU A 615 -16.39 -7.12 3.58
N ALA A 616 -15.85 -5.95 3.94
CA ALA A 616 -16.58 -4.69 3.81
C ALA A 616 -16.94 -4.36 2.35
N ALA A 617 -16.08 -4.75 1.41
CA ALA A 617 -16.23 -4.50 -0.02
C ALA A 617 -17.22 -5.46 -0.71
N TRP A 618 -17.41 -6.65 -0.14
CA TRP A 618 -18.21 -7.74 -0.73
C TRP A 618 -19.51 -8.01 0.02
N THR A 619 -19.43 -8.24 1.34
CA THR A 619 -20.54 -8.75 2.15
C THR A 619 -21.55 -7.63 2.45
N PRO A 620 -22.86 -7.88 2.29
CA PRO A 620 -23.88 -6.94 2.74
C PRO A 620 -23.74 -6.63 4.23
N LYS A 621 -23.91 -5.37 4.62
CA LYS A 621 -23.73 -4.92 6.02
C LYS A 621 -24.48 -5.78 7.03
N ALA A 622 -25.73 -6.16 6.71
CA ALA A 622 -26.58 -6.98 7.58
C ALA A 622 -26.05 -8.41 7.81
N GLN A 623 -25.14 -8.88 6.95
CA GLN A 623 -24.55 -10.20 7.05
C GLN A 623 -23.17 -10.20 7.72
N LYS A 624 -22.58 -9.06 8.08
CA LYS A 624 -21.28 -9.00 8.76
C LYS A 624 -21.40 -9.49 10.21
N ASP A 625 -20.46 -10.35 10.63
CA ASP A 625 -20.31 -10.86 12.00
C ASP A 625 -18.82 -10.95 12.37
N TRP A 626 -18.41 -10.15 13.36
CA TRP A 626 -17.03 -10.06 13.81
C TRP A 626 -16.47 -11.36 14.39
N LEU A 627 -17.27 -12.13 15.14
CA LEU A 627 -16.80 -13.37 15.76
C LEU A 627 -16.68 -14.47 14.71
N ARG A 628 -17.56 -14.49 13.71
CA ARG A 628 -17.43 -15.38 12.56
C ARG A 628 -16.19 -15.05 11.74
N PHE A 629 -15.98 -13.76 11.45
CA PHE A 629 -14.76 -13.29 10.80
C PHE A 629 -13.50 -13.74 11.57
N ALA A 630 -13.46 -13.54 12.88
CA ALA A 630 -12.33 -13.95 13.72
C ALA A 630 -12.06 -15.46 13.70
N ALA A 631 -13.11 -16.29 13.51
CA ALA A 631 -12.96 -17.73 13.35
C ALA A 631 -12.36 -18.13 11.99
N ILE A 632 -12.73 -17.43 10.92
CA ILE A 632 -12.39 -17.78 9.53
C ILE A 632 -11.06 -17.16 9.09
N VAL A 633 -10.77 -15.92 9.50
CA VAL A 633 -9.63 -15.16 9.00
C VAL A 633 -8.25 -15.85 9.17
N PRO A 634 -7.99 -16.67 10.21
CA PRO A 634 -6.73 -17.40 10.32
C PRO A 634 -6.47 -18.44 9.21
N LEU A 635 -7.50 -18.83 8.45
CA LEU A 635 -7.38 -19.74 7.31
C LEU A 635 -6.88 -19.03 6.04
N ASN A 636 -6.87 -17.69 6.02
CA ASN A 636 -6.45 -16.95 4.84
C ASN A 636 -4.93 -17.02 4.66
N PRO A 637 -4.46 -16.99 3.40
CA PRO A 637 -3.03 -16.88 3.13
C PRO A 637 -2.54 -15.50 3.58
N VAL A 638 -1.42 -15.49 4.29
CA VAL A 638 -0.59 -14.29 4.51
C VAL A 638 0.58 -14.33 3.52
N TYR A 639 1.42 -13.29 3.48
CA TYR A 639 2.62 -13.36 2.63
C TYR A 639 3.66 -14.35 3.15
#